data_AF-A0A1Y0CBJ8-F1
#
_entry.id   AF-A0A1Y0CBJ8-F1
#
_cell.length_a   1.000
_cell.length_b   1.000
_cell.length_c   1.000
_cell.angle_alpha   90.00
_cell.angle_beta   90.00
_cell.angle_gamma   90.00
#
_symmetry.space_group_name_H-M   'P 1'
#
loop_
_entity.id
_entity.type
_entity.pdbx_description
1 polymer ?
#
loop_
_entity_poly.entity_id
_entity_poly.type
_entity_poly.pdbx_seq_one_letter_code
_entity_poly.pdbx_strand_id
1 'polypeptide(L)'
;MTSAKPRKLPLLQESFTDDPVVVQRQKIDDYAAHVVPMTWRAGRWSMSMAWYALASAMAWLLTAGVAAVQVGPRDALIGAGLSVFAYSGICSAMATYAARTGTNVNMFSRMIFGLRGGVIATLVLFAIATFYATFEGAVVAHAFSVEFGGPSLSIWYLIVVLYSVPLAVGGVRVFLDKFNGALLPIYIIGLVAAVVWTISERGYKADWLSGQGTSTVAGPGWVYSFSLYMGVWVLMMFTGDLARQAKVEDLRFHRWFTFGPVFHGFTLFVNAVVGIFLAEHLVVGELTELSAVDGMLALMGVWAVALIWVTQSRINTANYYVASSNLANLVGRVIPRSIPRWVWVVVLGALVYLLMLQDLLHKLSIALQYSGIITVAWVGAVLAYMLWAKVQGIPPENVEYRPGRVLTVNWTGVIAWVAGTAVGVVLLNWGGSVGLTWFAPGAVVVSFVVYSVALLIKGDASFVLSRPADPRSEVADAWESRIRCHHCGHSYVAQEMDRDPSTGHQAICCECAAASRQFLEAAHHEATTAERIQTTLKCQLAMRVFTYFLNRTPEVASLLEGWDKTLQFDLEGERAFHIVVEEGRARVVRGQAVNADVVIEAPAELFLTMMLDTGVADESYMNKKYEVYGPPADATRFRYLGEKVQECHPLIFKPLHKLAPIALRVM
;
A
#
# COMPACT_ATOMS: atom_id res chain seq x y z
N MET A 1 22.45 -2.77 -39.47
CA MET A 1 22.67 -1.83 -38.35
C MET A 1 22.60 -0.38 -38.83
N THR A 2 21.47 0.30 -38.70
CA THR A 2 21.41 1.77 -38.74
C THR A 2 21.64 2.29 -37.33
N SER A 3 22.84 2.79 -37.06
CA SER A 3 23.19 3.50 -35.83
C SER A 3 22.24 4.70 -35.66
N ALA A 4 21.26 4.57 -34.78
CA ALA A 4 20.43 5.68 -34.36
C ALA A 4 21.31 6.66 -33.58
N LYS A 5 21.48 7.88 -34.09
CA LYS A 5 22.14 8.97 -33.34
C LYS A 5 21.52 9.07 -31.93
N PRO A 6 22.33 9.21 -30.87
CA PRO A 6 21.79 9.38 -29.52
C PRO A 6 20.87 10.59 -29.48
N ARG A 7 19.62 10.39 -29.07
CA ARG A 7 18.61 11.44 -28.94
C ARG A 7 19.13 12.46 -27.92
N LYS A 8 19.45 13.67 -28.36
CA LYS A 8 19.96 14.73 -27.48
C LYS A 8 18.84 15.20 -26.56
N LEU A 9 18.85 14.72 -25.31
CA LEU A 9 17.84 15.08 -24.31
C LEU A 9 18.04 16.53 -23.84
N PRO A 10 16.95 17.26 -23.51
CA PRO A 10 17.06 18.57 -22.88
C PRO A 10 17.77 18.46 -21.52
N LEU A 11 18.67 19.38 -21.21
CA LEU A 11 19.31 19.44 -19.89
C LEU A 11 18.28 19.66 -18.78
N LEU A 12 18.45 18.97 -17.67
CA LEU A 12 17.65 19.19 -16.47
C LEU A 12 18.04 20.52 -15.82
N GLN A 13 17.05 21.31 -15.40
CA GLN A 13 17.28 22.47 -14.53
C GLN A 13 17.26 21.97 -13.09
N GLU A 14 18.45 21.63 -12.59
CA GLU A 14 18.66 21.03 -11.27
C GLU A 14 19.00 22.10 -10.21
N SER A 15 18.45 21.93 -9.01
CA SER A 15 18.80 22.67 -7.80
C SER A 15 18.91 21.73 -6.59
N PHE A 16 19.67 22.13 -5.57
CA PHE A 16 19.86 21.34 -4.33
C PHE A 16 19.12 21.91 -3.12
N THR A 17 18.23 22.86 -3.36
CA THR A 17 17.37 23.50 -2.36
C THR A 17 15.92 23.36 -2.77
N ASP A 18 15.04 23.23 -1.77
CA ASP A 18 13.60 23.16 -2.01
C ASP A 18 13.08 24.50 -2.56
N ASP A 19 12.17 24.44 -3.53
CA ASP A 19 11.54 25.62 -4.11
C ASP A 19 10.74 26.37 -3.02
N PRO A 20 11.03 27.66 -2.76
CA PRO A 20 10.41 28.39 -1.66
C PRO A 20 8.90 28.56 -1.84
N VAL A 21 8.40 28.64 -3.08
CA VAL A 21 6.97 28.74 -3.36
C VAL A 21 6.29 27.42 -3.06
N VAL A 22 6.92 26.30 -3.45
CA VAL A 22 6.44 24.96 -3.10
C VAL A 22 6.40 24.80 -1.58
N VAL A 23 7.49 25.08 -0.88
CA VAL A 23 7.57 24.95 0.59
C VAL A 23 6.47 25.74 1.30
N GLN A 24 6.21 26.98 0.90
CA GLN A 24 5.15 27.79 1.51
C GLN A 24 3.76 27.22 1.26
N ARG A 25 3.50 26.76 0.03
CA ARG A 25 2.23 26.15 -0.33
C ARG A 25 1.99 24.84 0.42
N GLN A 26 3.02 24.02 0.56
CA GLN A 26 2.90 22.71 1.21
C GLN A 26 2.73 22.78 2.73
N LYS A 27 2.91 23.95 3.38
CA LYS A 27 2.48 24.14 4.78
C LYS A 27 0.98 23.89 4.99
N ILE A 28 0.18 24.09 3.94
CA ILE A 28 -1.26 23.86 3.95
C ILE A 28 -1.60 22.58 3.19
N ASP A 29 -1.01 22.38 2.01
CA ASP A 29 -1.36 21.26 1.11
C ASP A 29 -0.74 19.91 1.54
N ASP A 30 0.32 19.94 2.36
CA ASP A 30 1.02 18.79 2.94
C ASP A 30 1.39 17.70 1.91
N TYR A 31 1.87 18.15 0.74
CA TYR A 31 2.24 17.32 -0.41
C TYR A 31 1.14 16.35 -0.83
N ALA A 32 -0.14 16.75 -0.81
CA ALA A 32 -1.25 15.84 -1.16
C ALA A 32 -1.04 15.15 -2.52
N ALA A 33 -0.62 15.88 -3.56
CA ALA A 33 -0.41 15.36 -4.92
C ALA A 33 1.04 15.00 -5.26
N HIS A 34 1.97 15.22 -4.33
CA HIS A 34 3.42 15.11 -4.54
C HIS A 34 4.04 14.11 -3.56
N VAL A 35 5.24 13.65 -3.89
CA VAL A 35 6.06 12.88 -2.95
C VAL A 35 6.55 13.79 -1.83
N VAL A 36 6.52 13.32 -0.59
CA VAL A 36 7.06 14.07 0.55
C VAL A 36 8.60 14.05 0.51
N PRO A 37 9.28 15.20 0.31
CA PRO A 37 10.73 15.29 0.30
C PRO A 37 11.32 14.93 1.66
N MET A 38 12.57 14.46 1.68
CA MET A 38 13.28 14.10 2.92
C MET A 38 13.33 15.27 3.91
N THR A 39 13.51 16.49 3.41
CA THR A 39 13.58 17.76 4.17
C THR A 39 12.26 18.14 4.87
N TRP A 40 11.10 17.70 4.37
CA TRP A 40 9.80 18.04 4.92
C TRP A 40 9.38 17.15 6.11
N ARG A 41 10.00 15.98 6.26
CA ARG A 41 9.53 14.93 7.16
C ARG A 41 9.60 15.33 8.65
N ALA A 42 8.57 14.93 9.37
CA ALA A 42 8.38 15.17 10.80
C ALA A 42 9.26 14.24 11.64
N GLY A 43 9.71 14.75 12.79
CA GLY A 43 10.48 13.97 13.77
C GLY A 43 9.61 12.97 14.54
N ARG A 44 10.28 12.04 15.23
CA ARG A 44 9.64 10.91 15.92
C ARG A 44 8.42 11.24 16.79
N TRP A 45 8.47 12.33 17.55
CA TRP A 45 7.40 12.71 18.49
C TRP A 45 6.24 13.41 17.81
N SER A 46 6.52 14.34 16.90
CA SER A 46 5.50 15.02 16.09
C SER A 46 4.65 14.01 15.32
N MET A 47 5.32 13.07 14.64
CA MET A 47 4.62 12.00 13.91
C MET A 47 3.84 11.07 14.85
N SER A 48 4.38 10.77 16.04
CA SER A 48 3.66 9.96 17.02
C SER A 48 2.41 10.65 17.53
N MET A 49 2.46 11.94 17.87
CA MET A 49 1.28 12.65 18.36
C MET A 49 0.19 12.76 17.31
N ALA A 50 0.57 12.99 16.05
CA ALA A 50 -0.38 12.97 14.93
C ALA A 50 -1.05 11.60 14.75
N TRP A 51 -0.30 10.50 14.88
CA TRP A 51 -0.86 9.15 14.78
C TRP A 51 -1.68 8.75 16.02
N TYR A 52 -1.25 9.15 17.21
CA TYR A 52 -1.92 8.87 18.49
C TYR A 52 -3.27 9.58 18.64
N ALA A 53 -3.62 10.48 17.73
CA ALA A 53 -4.98 10.97 17.55
C ALA A 53 -5.99 9.83 17.36
N LEU A 54 -5.57 8.77 16.65
CA LEU A 54 -6.39 7.59 16.36
C LEU A 54 -6.61 6.68 17.58
N ALA A 55 -5.81 6.84 18.64
CA ALA A 55 -5.83 5.95 19.80
C ALA A 55 -7.06 6.12 20.71
N SER A 56 -7.71 7.28 20.64
CA SER A 56 -8.81 7.64 21.53
C SER A 56 -10.20 7.46 20.93
N ALA A 57 -10.33 6.83 19.75
CA ALA A 57 -11.65 6.61 19.16
C ALA A 57 -12.52 5.71 20.05
N MET A 58 -13.76 6.14 20.30
CA MET A 58 -14.72 5.34 21.09
C MET A 58 -15.10 4.03 20.40
N ALA A 59 -14.98 3.98 19.08
CA ALA A 59 -15.16 2.78 18.28
C ALA A 59 -14.31 1.59 18.78
N TRP A 60 -13.14 1.82 19.40
CA TRP A 60 -12.33 0.74 19.99
C TRP A 60 -12.97 0.14 21.23
N LEU A 61 -13.51 0.99 22.10
CA LEU A 61 -14.25 0.57 23.29
C LEU A 61 -15.50 -0.20 22.87
N LEU A 62 -16.26 0.36 21.91
CA LEU A 62 -17.50 -0.25 21.42
C LEU A 62 -17.24 -1.59 20.72
N THR A 63 -16.28 -1.67 19.81
CA THR A 63 -15.98 -2.92 19.07
C THR A 63 -15.65 -4.05 20.04
N ALA A 64 -14.89 -3.76 21.10
CA ALA A 64 -14.57 -4.76 22.12
C ALA A 64 -15.78 -5.16 22.97
N GLY A 65 -16.60 -4.19 23.39
CA GLY A 65 -17.84 -4.47 24.11
C GLY A 65 -18.80 -5.33 23.28
N VAL A 66 -18.97 -5.00 22.00
CA VAL A 66 -19.79 -5.78 21.06
C VAL A 66 -19.22 -7.19 20.92
N ALA A 67 -17.91 -7.34 20.72
CA ALA A 67 -17.29 -8.65 20.67
C ALA A 67 -17.56 -9.47 21.95
N ALA A 68 -17.46 -8.85 23.14
CA ALA A 68 -17.71 -9.54 24.40
C ALA A 68 -19.18 -9.96 24.59
N VAL A 69 -20.13 -9.14 24.17
CA VAL A 69 -21.57 -9.52 24.18
C VAL A 69 -21.83 -10.70 23.25
N GLN A 70 -21.15 -10.75 22.10
CA GLN A 70 -21.40 -11.78 21.10
C GLN A 70 -20.71 -13.12 21.42
N VAL A 71 -19.44 -13.11 21.80
CA VAL A 71 -18.64 -14.33 21.97
C VAL A 71 -18.00 -14.49 23.36
N GLY A 72 -18.31 -13.58 24.28
CA GLY A 72 -17.74 -13.59 25.63
C GLY A 72 -16.47 -12.75 25.76
N PRO A 73 -16.20 -12.16 26.94
CA PRO A 73 -15.05 -11.30 27.20
C PRO A 73 -13.69 -11.93 26.90
N ARG A 74 -13.51 -13.23 27.19
CA ARG A 74 -12.22 -13.92 27.01
C ARG A 74 -11.85 -14.03 25.54
N ASP A 75 -12.78 -14.51 24.72
CA ASP A 75 -12.61 -14.59 23.27
C ASP A 75 -12.49 -13.20 22.64
N ALA A 76 -13.23 -12.22 23.16
CA ALA A 76 -13.09 -10.83 22.74
C ALA A 76 -11.65 -10.31 22.94
N LEU A 77 -11.05 -10.53 24.12
CA LEU A 77 -9.68 -10.11 24.43
C LEU A 77 -8.62 -10.88 23.64
N ILE A 78 -8.80 -12.19 23.41
CA ILE A 78 -7.89 -12.96 22.54
C ILE A 78 -7.93 -12.41 21.12
N GLY A 79 -9.13 -12.14 20.58
CA GLY A 79 -9.29 -11.52 19.26
C GLY A 79 -8.61 -10.15 19.18
N ALA A 80 -8.81 -9.29 20.19
CA ALA A 80 -8.15 -8.00 20.29
C ALA A 80 -6.61 -8.13 20.32
N GLY A 81 -6.08 -9.09 21.09
CA GLY A 81 -4.65 -9.39 21.14
C GLY A 81 -4.09 -9.82 19.77
N LEU A 82 -4.78 -10.70 19.05
CA LEU A 82 -4.42 -11.08 17.68
C LEU A 82 -4.48 -9.88 16.72
N SER A 83 -5.45 -8.98 16.89
CA SER A 83 -5.53 -7.73 16.14
C SER A 83 -4.32 -6.83 16.41
N VAL A 84 -3.81 -6.75 17.64
CA VAL A 84 -2.56 -6.02 17.94
C VAL A 84 -1.41 -6.55 17.09
N PHE A 85 -1.23 -7.87 16.98
CA PHE A 85 -0.17 -8.46 16.17
C PHE A 85 -0.34 -8.15 14.68
N ALA A 86 -1.53 -8.35 14.14
CA ALA A 86 -1.83 -8.11 12.73
C ALA A 86 -1.63 -6.64 12.35
N TYR A 87 -2.24 -5.71 13.09
CA TYR A 87 -2.09 -4.28 12.86
C TYR A 87 -0.64 -3.83 13.00
N SER A 88 0.06 -4.26 14.05
CA SER A 88 1.46 -3.85 14.27
C SER A 88 2.37 -4.33 13.15
N GLY A 89 2.23 -5.57 12.70
CA GLY A 89 3.04 -6.11 11.60
C GLY A 89 2.79 -5.39 10.28
N ILE A 90 1.52 -5.22 9.91
CA ILE A 90 1.11 -4.64 8.63
C ILE A 90 1.39 -3.13 8.62
N CYS A 91 0.94 -2.38 9.63
CA CYS A 91 1.16 -0.94 9.73
C CYS A 91 2.65 -0.62 9.79
N SER A 92 3.48 -1.41 10.50
CA SER A 92 4.93 -1.18 10.51
C SER A 92 5.57 -1.39 9.14
N ALA A 93 5.12 -2.39 8.38
CA ALA A 93 5.61 -2.64 7.04
C ALA A 93 5.20 -1.52 6.08
N MET A 94 3.92 -1.13 6.11
CA MET A 94 3.40 -0.02 5.31
C MET A 94 4.05 1.31 5.67
N ALA A 95 4.23 1.59 6.96
CA ALA A 95 4.92 2.78 7.43
C ALA A 95 6.37 2.83 6.94
N THR A 96 7.05 1.69 6.87
CA THR A 96 8.40 1.61 6.31
C THR A 96 8.41 1.97 4.82
N TYR A 97 7.44 1.45 4.06
CA TYR A 97 7.29 1.76 2.63
C TYR A 97 6.99 3.24 2.40
N ALA A 98 5.97 3.76 3.10
CA ALA A 98 5.55 5.15 2.98
C ALA A 98 6.67 6.10 3.42
N ALA A 99 7.31 5.83 4.56
CA ALA A 99 8.42 6.62 5.05
C ALA A 99 9.62 6.55 4.11
N ARG A 100 9.93 5.46 3.40
CA ARG A 100 11.06 5.48 2.44
C ARG A 100 10.72 6.22 1.16
N THR A 101 9.51 6.00 0.65
CA THR A 101 9.10 6.47 -0.69
C THR A 101 8.46 7.85 -0.70
N GLY A 102 8.00 8.37 0.45
CA GLY A 102 7.21 9.60 0.54
C GLY A 102 5.85 9.53 -0.17
N THR A 103 5.41 8.33 -0.58
CA THR A 103 4.18 8.12 -1.34
C THR A 103 2.96 7.99 -0.44
N ASN A 104 1.81 8.46 -0.92
CA ASN A 104 0.51 8.27 -0.27
C ASN A 104 -0.19 7.02 -0.83
N VAL A 105 -1.36 6.68 -0.30
CA VAL A 105 -2.17 5.51 -0.71
C VAL A 105 -2.49 5.55 -2.20
N ASN A 106 -2.75 6.73 -2.77
CA ASN A 106 -3.01 6.90 -4.20
C ASN A 106 -1.82 6.42 -5.02
N MET A 107 -0.64 6.98 -4.78
CA MET A 107 0.59 6.64 -5.49
C MET A 107 0.98 5.18 -5.28
N PHE A 108 0.90 4.68 -4.05
CA PHE A 108 1.17 3.28 -3.73
C PHE A 108 0.22 2.33 -4.48
N SER A 109 -1.07 2.68 -4.53
CA SER A 109 -2.07 1.89 -5.27
C SER A 109 -1.84 1.91 -6.79
N ARG A 110 -1.13 2.89 -7.36
CA ARG A 110 -0.75 2.87 -8.78
C ARG A 110 0.23 1.75 -9.09
N MET A 111 1.12 1.43 -8.15
CA MET A 111 2.11 0.37 -8.26
C MET A 111 1.43 -1.01 -8.43
N ILE A 112 0.27 -1.18 -7.78
CA ILE A 112 -0.43 -2.46 -7.66
C ILE A 112 -1.59 -2.57 -8.66
N PHE A 113 -2.35 -1.49 -8.86
CA PHE A 113 -3.60 -1.50 -9.62
C PHE A 113 -3.54 -0.65 -10.89
N GLY A 114 -2.41 0.01 -11.16
CA GLY A 114 -2.26 0.96 -12.25
C GLY A 114 -2.85 2.33 -11.94
N LEU A 115 -2.67 3.28 -12.86
CA LEU A 115 -3.03 4.69 -12.68
C LEU A 115 -4.49 4.90 -12.25
N ARG A 116 -5.44 4.22 -12.91
CA ARG A 116 -6.87 4.30 -12.58
C ARG A 116 -7.21 3.55 -11.29
N GLY A 117 -6.52 2.46 -10.98
CA GLY A 117 -6.72 1.74 -9.73
C GLY A 117 -6.34 2.58 -8.50
N GLY A 118 -5.31 3.43 -8.62
CA GLY A 118 -4.99 4.44 -7.61
C GLY A 118 -6.14 5.42 -7.33
N VAL A 119 -6.92 5.77 -8.36
CA VAL A 119 -8.13 6.61 -8.21
C VAL A 119 -9.17 5.91 -7.34
N ILE A 120 -9.42 4.61 -7.57
CA ILE A 120 -10.41 3.83 -6.82
C ILE A 120 -10.03 3.76 -5.34
N ALA A 121 -8.77 3.45 -5.03
CA ALA A 121 -8.28 3.43 -3.64
C ALA A 121 -8.42 4.80 -2.95
N THR A 122 -8.11 5.89 -3.66
CA THR A 122 -8.29 7.26 -3.18
C THR A 122 -9.77 7.56 -2.88
N LEU A 123 -10.68 7.16 -3.78
CA LEU A 123 -12.12 7.36 -3.62
C LEU A 123 -12.67 6.58 -2.44
N VAL A 124 -12.28 5.31 -2.30
CA VAL A 124 -12.66 4.47 -1.15
C VAL A 124 -12.20 5.11 0.15
N LEU A 125 -10.95 5.55 0.21
CA LEU A 125 -10.38 6.18 1.40
C LEU A 125 -11.07 7.51 1.73
N PHE A 126 -11.34 8.36 0.73
CA PHE A 126 -12.12 9.59 0.88
C PHE A 126 -13.52 9.32 1.44
N ALA A 127 -14.25 8.36 0.85
CA ALA A 127 -15.62 8.04 1.25
C ALA A 127 -15.67 7.54 2.69
N ILE A 128 -14.78 6.61 3.06
CA ILE A 128 -14.75 6.04 4.42
C ILE A 128 -14.31 7.09 5.44
N ALA A 129 -13.28 7.88 5.16
CA ALA A 129 -12.82 8.92 6.08
C ALA A 129 -13.89 10.03 6.26
N THR A 130 -14.64 10.36 5.21
CA THR A 130 -15.80 11.27 5.31
C THR A 130 -16.92 10.68 6.15
N PHE A 131 -17.19 9.39 5.98
CA PHE A 131 -18.18 8.67 6.78
C PHE A 131 -17.78 8.65 8.27
N TYR A 132 -16.52 8.36 8.59
CA TYR A 132 -16.02 8.45 9.96
C TYR A 132 -16.10 9.87 10.50
N ALA A 133 -15.73 10.88 9.71
CA ALA A 133 -15.83 12.26 10.15
C ALA A 133 -17.27 12.69 10.51
N THR A 134 -18.23 12.15 9.76
CA THR A 134 -19.66 12.31 10.00
C THR A 134 -20.09 11.62 11.28
N PHE A 135 -19.67 10.37 11.48
CA PHE A 135 -20.01 9.59 12.65
C PHE A 135 -19.46 10.20 13.94
N GLU A 136 -18.16 10.47 13.99
CA GLU A 136 -17.50 10.99 15.19
C GLU A 136 -18.05 12.36 15.59
N GLY A 137 -18.38 13.20 14.61
CA GLY A 137 -19.03 14.49 14.90
C GLY A 137 -20.49 14.35 15.34
N ALA A 138 -21.22 13.36 14.84
CA ALA A 138 -22.59 13.11 15.26
C ALA A 138 -22.67 12.62 16.71
N VAL A 139 -21.67 11.85 17.16
CA VAL A 139 -21.53 11.43 18.57
C VAL A 139 -21.34 12.65 19.49
N VAL A 140 -20.49 13.62 19.12
CA VAL A 140 -20.31 14.86 19.89
C VAL A 140 -21.61 15.66 19.95
N ALA A 141 -22.29 15.81 18.81
CA ALA A 141 -23.55 16.55 18.75
C ALA A 141 -24.65 15.90 19.59
N HIS A 142 -24.73 14.57 19.59
CA HIS A 142 -25.63 13.82 20.47
C HIS A 142 -25.34 14.10 21.94
N ALA A 143 -24.06 13.98 22.35
CA ALA A 143 -23.66 14.26 23.72
C ALA A 143 -23.98 15.69 24.17
N PHE A 144 -23.76 16.69 23.30
CA PHE A 144 -24.16 18.07 23.57
C PHE A 144 -25.67 18.22 23.71
N SER A 145 -26.45 17.58 22.84
CA SER A 145 -27.90 17.67 22.86
C SER A 145 -28.53 17.04 24.11
N VAL A 146 -27.96 15.95 24.61
CA VAL A 146 -28.44 15.26 25.81
C VAL A 146 -28.09 16.04 27.08
N GLU A 147 -26.84 16.51 27.21
CA GLU A 147 -26.38 17.16 28.46
C GLU A 147 -26.83 18.63 28.55
N PHE A 148 -26.75 19.39 27.46
CA PHE A 148 -27.03 20.82 27.48
C PHE A 148 -28.44 21.18 27.00
N GLY A 149 -29.18 20.22 26.44
CA GLY A 149 -30.44 20.49 25.76
C GLY A 149 -30.27 21.49 24.62
N GLY A 150 -31.17 22.47 24.53
CA GLY A 150 -31.02 23.60 23.61
C GLY A 150 -31.61 23.36 22.21
N PRO A 151 -30.95 23.83 21.14
CA PRO A 151 -31.52 23.85 19.79
C PRO A 151 -31.64 22.44 19.19
N SER A 152 -32.32 22.33 18.05
CA SER A 152 -32.46 21.05 17.35
C SER A 152 -31.10 20.39 17.07
N LEU A 153 -31.08 19.06 17.00
CA LEU A 153 -29.86 18.29 16.74
C LEU A 153 -29.12 18.74 15.47
N SER A 154 -29.84 19.21 14.45
CA SER A 154 -29.27 19.81 13.23
C SER A 154 -28.41 21.06 13.50
N ILE A 155 -28.71 21.84 14.53
CA ILE A 155 -27.89 22.98 14.93
C ILE A 155 -26.65 22.50 15.68
N TRP A 156 -26.78 21.47 16.53
CA TRP A 156 -25.62 20.83 17.16
C TRP A 156 -24.65 20.25 16.13
N TYR A 157 -25.16 19.60 15.07
CA TYR A 157 -24.34 19.17 13.93
C TYR A 157 -23.59 20.34 13.28
N LEU A 158 -24.27 21.48 13.06
CA LEU A 158 -23.63 22.66 12.49
C LEU A 158 -22.52 23.19 13.41
N ILE A 159 -22.77 23.30 14.71
CA ILE A 159 -21.77 23.73 15.70
C ILE A 159 -20.54 22.82 15.65
N VAL A 160 -20.75 21.50 15.61
CA VAL A 160 -19.65 20.53 15.56
C VAL A 160 -18.81 20.68 14.29
N VAL A 161 -19.46 20.85 13.14
CA VAL A 161 -18.77 21.07 11.86
C VAL A 161 -18.01 22.39 11.86
N LEU A 162 -18.60 23.47 12.39
CA LEU A 162 -18.00 24.80 12.42
C LEU A 162 -16.70 24.84 13.23
N TYR A 163 -16.57 24.07 14.31
CA TYR A 163 -15.30 23.97 15.03
C TYR A 163 -14.35 22.93 14.42
N SER A 164 -14.86 21.84 13.83
CA SER A 164 -14.03 20.78 13.24
C SER A 164 -13.26 21.24 12.00
N VAL A 165 -13.89 22.06 11.15
CA VAL A 165 -13.28 22.57 9.91
C VAL A 165 -11.99 23.36 10.18
N PRO A 166 -11.96 24.39 11.05
CA PRO A 166 -10.73 25.10 11.39
C PRO A 166 -9.62 24.20 11.95
N LEU A 167 -9.98 23.21 12.77
CA LEU A 167 -9.01 22.26 13.35
C LEU A 167 -8.35 21.39 12.28
N ALA A 168 -9.04 21.12 11.16
CA ALA A 168 -8.55 20.30 10.08
C ALA A 168 -7.80 21.06 8.97
N VAL A 169 -7.85 22.39 8.95
CA VAL A 169 -7.15 23.19 7.92
C VAL A 169 -5.63 23.01 8.03
N GLY A 170 -5.09 22.93 9.25
CA GLY A 170 -3.66 22.78 9.50
C GLY A 170 -3.07 21.45 9.03
N GLY A 171 -1.84 21.47 8.49
CA GLY A 171 -1.07 20.25 8.17
C GLY A 171 -0.65 19.49 9.42
N VAL A 172 -0.19 18.25 9.23
CA VAL A 172 0.18 17.33 10.33
C VAL A 172 1.20 17.96 11.29
N ARG A 173 2.24 18.59 10.73
CA ARG A 173 3.37 19.16 11.47
C ARG A 173 3.11 20.55 12.07
N VAL A 174 2.09 21.26 11.59
CA VAL A 174 1.86 22.66 11.96
C VAL A 174 0.96 22.77 13.19
N PHE A 175 -0.10 21.96 13.20
CA PHE A 175 -1.20 22.08 14.16
C PHE A 175 -1.66 20.74 14.74
N LEU A 176 -1.84 19.72 13.90
CA LEU A 176 -2.46 18.46 14.31
C LEU A 176 -1.66 17.72 15.38
N ASP A 177 -0.34 17.69 15.29
CA ASP A 177 0.52 17.04 16.28
C ASP A 177 0.42 17.69 17.67
N LYS A 178 0.43 19.03 17.73
CA LYS A 178 0.31 19.80 18.98
C LYS A 178 -1.05 19.65 19.63
N PHE A 179 -2.12 19.78 18.83
CA PHE A 179 -3.49 19.60 19.30
C PHE A 179 -3.69 18.19 19.88
N ASN A 180 -3.28 17.16 19.13
CA ASN A 180 -3.44 15.78 19.55
C ASN A 180 -2.53 15.39 20.73
N GLY A 181 -1.34 15.98 20.82
CA GLY A 181 -0.44 15.79 21.95
C GLY A 181 -0.97 16.42 23.24
N ALA A 182 -1.56 17.61 23.17
CA ALA A 182 -2.13 18.30 24.33
C ALA A 182 -3.37 17.57 24.89
N LEU A 183 -4.16 16.95 24.02
CA LEU A 183 -5.39 16.27 24.41
C LEU A 183 -5.19 14.80 24.87
N LEU A 184 -4.03 14.19 24.59
CA LEU A 184 -3.74 12.80 24.97
C LEU A 184 -3.78 12.57 26.50
N PRO A 185 -3.16 13.41 27.35
CA PRO A 185 -3.25 13.24 28.80
C PRO A 185 -4.68 13.35 29.32
N ILE A 186 -5.48 14.26 28.76
CA ILE A 186 -6.89 14.45 29.15
C ILE A 186 -7.70 13.20 28.82
N TYR A 187 -7.47 12.60 27.65
CA TYR A 187 -8.07 11.32 27.30
C TYR A 187 -7.71 10.21 28.29
N ILE A 188 -6.43 10.05 28.61
CA ILE A 188 -5.97 8.99 29.54
C ILE A 188 -6.60 9.18 30.93
N ILE A 189 -6.58 10.42 31.44
CA ILE A 189 -7.19 10.76 32.74
C ILE A 189 -8.70 10.48 32.71
N GLY A 190 -9.40 10.90 31.65
CA GLY A 190 -10.82 10.68 31.51
C GLY A 190 -11.20 9.20 31.40
N LEU A 191 -10.40 8.39 30.69
CA LEU A 191 -10.61 6.95 30.60
C LEU A 191 -10.44 6.26 31.97
N VAL A 192 -9.39 6.64 32.73
CA VAL A 192 -9.19 6.15 34.09
C VAL A 192 -10.33 6.60 35.01
N ALA A 193 -10.75 7.87 34.89
CA ALA A 193 -11.86 8.42 35.66
C ALA A 193 -13.16 7.66 35.37
N ALA A 194 -13.47 7.35 34.11
CA ALA A 194 -14.66 6.58 33.73
C ALA A 194 -14.68 5.21 34.43
N VAL A 195 -13.55 4.49 34.45
CA VAL A 195 -13.45 3.19 35.14
C VAL A 195 -13.60 3.33 36.65
N VAL A 196 -12.87 4.27 37.28
CA VAL A 196 -12.90 4.47 38.74
C VAL A 196 -14.30 4.90 39.20
N TRP A 197 -14.94 5.80 38.47
CA TRP A 197 -16.29 6.30 38.78
C TRP A 197 -17.34 5.20 38.60
N THR A 198 -17.21 4.38 37.56
CA THR A 198 -18.06 3.19 37.36
C THR A 198 -17.96 2.26 38.56
N ILE A 199 -16.74 1.95 39.02
CA ILE A 199 -16.53 1.10 40.21
C ILE A 199 -17.14 1.75 41.46
N SER A 200 -16.98 3.06 41.62
CA SER A 200 -17.48 3.79 42.78
C SER A 200 -19.01 3.82 42.86
N GLU A 201 -19.71 4.00 41.74
CA GLU A 201 -21.17 4.14 41.72
C GLU A 201 -21.91 2.81 41.52
N ARG A 202 -21.37 1.92 40.68
CA ARG A 202 -22.03 0.66 40.30
C ARG A 202 -21.45 -0.56 41.02
N GLY A 203 -20.34 -0.40 41.73
CA GLY A 203 -19.59 -1.49 42.36
C GLY A 203 -18.71 -2.27 41.36
N TYR A 204 -17.70 -2.97 41.87
CA TYR A 204 -16.86 -3.86 41.06
C TYR A 204 -17.48 -5.27 41.01
N LYS A 205 -17.78 -5.76 39.80
CA LYS A 205 -18.19 -7.15 39.56
C LYS A 205 -17.00 -7.96 39.10
N ALA A 206 -16.54 -8.91 39.91
CA ALA A 206 -15.33 -9.69 39.61
C ALA A 206 -15.51 -10.71 38.45
N ASP A 207 -16.75 -11.00 38.10
CA ASP A 207 -17.17 -11.98 37.11
C ASP A 207 -17.32 -11.40 35.69
N TRP A 208 -16.88 -10.16 35.46
CA TRP A 208 -16.94 -9.48 34.16
C TRP A 208 -16.16 -10.17 33.02
N LEU A 209 -15.36 -11.20 33.34
CA LEU A 209 -14.65 -12.07 32.37
C LEU A 209 -15.30 -13.45 32.20
N SER A 210 -16.46 -13.70 32.80
CA SER A 210 -17.09 -15.02 32.85
C SER A 210 -18.23 -15.22 31.83
N GLY A 211 -18.70 -14.14 31.19
CA GLY A 211 -19.76 -14.20 30.19
C GLY A 211 -19.44 -15.14 29.02
N GLN A 212 -20.41 -15.95 28.60
CA GLN A 212 -20.25 -16.95 27.54
C GLN A 212 -20.58 -16.44 26.12
N GLY A 213 -20.99 -15.17 26.00
CA GLY A 213 -21.50 -14.61 24.75
C GLY A 213 -22.92 -15.08 24.41
N THR A 214 -23.54 -14.46 23.42
CA THR A 214 -24.93 -14.71 23.02
C THR A 214 -25.06 -15.30 21.62
N SER A 215 -24.02 -15.17 20.77
CA SER A 215 -24.05 -15.58 19.39
C SER A 215 -23.48 -16.98 19.17
N THR A 216 -24.10 -17.72 18.25
CA THR A 216 -23.51 -18.94 17.70
C THR A 216 -22.64 -18.59 16.50
N VAL A 217 -21.33 -18.74 16.63
CA VAL A 217 -20.33 -18.38 15.59
C VAL A 217 -19.69 -19.63 14.98
N ALA A 218 -19.28 -19.54 13.71
CA ALA A 218 -18.58 -20.64 13.05
C ALA A 218 -17.08 -20.57 13.36
N GLY A 219 -16.61 -21.50 14.19
CA GLY A 219 -15.23 -21.52 14.68
C GLY A 219 -15.10 -20.87 16.07
N PRO A 220 -13.88 -20.71 16.59
CA PRO A 220 -13.66 -20.12 17.90
C PRO A 220 -14.15 -18.66 17.99
N GLY A 221 -14.67 -18.26 19.16
CA GLY A 221 -15.18 -16.91 19.40
C GLY A 221 -14.16 -15.81 19.09
N TRP A 222 -12.88 -16.06 19.40
CA TRP A 222 -11.81 -15.10 19.12
C TRP A 222 -11.60 -14.84 17.61
N VAL A 223 -11.98 -15.75 16.70
CA VAL A 223 -11.95 -15.50 15.24
C VAL A 223 -13.00 -14.47 14.86
N TYR A 224 -14.19 -14.57 15.44
CA TYR A 224 -15.26 -13.59 15.24
C TYR A 224 -14.83 -12.23 15.78
N SER A 225 -14.29 -12.17 17.00
CA SER A 225 -13.75 -10.93 17.58
C SER A 225 -12.67 -10.31 16.69
N PHE A 226 -11.70 -11.10 16.24
CA PHE A 226 -10.66 -10.63 15.31
C PHE A 226 -11.26 -10.07 14.01
N SER A 227 -12.29 -10.72 13.48
CA SER A 227 -12.99 -10.29 12.25
C SER A 227 -13.76 -9.00 12.42
N LEU A 228 -14.28 -8.68 13.61
CA LEU A 228 -14.84 -7.36 13.91
C LEU A 228 -13.78 -6.26 13.80
N TYR A 229 -12.59 -6.47 14.36
CA TYR A 229 -11.47 -5.53 14.22
C TYR A 229 -10.97 -5.42 12.77
N MET A 230 -11.22 -6.45 11.93
CA MET A 230 -10.94 -6.36 10.49
C MET A 230 -11.80 -5.32 9.78
N GLY A 231 -13.00 -5.01 10.30
CA GLY A 231 -13.88 -3.98 9.76
C GLY A 231 -13.23 -2.58 9.68
N VAL A 232 -12.21 -2.32 10.51
CA VAL A 232 -11.53 -1.02 10.62
C VAL A 232 -10.12 -1.03 9.99
N TRP A 233 -9.79 -2.04 9.16
CA TRP A 233 -8.49 -2.12 8.47
C TRP A 233 -8.23 -0.97 7.48
N VAL A 234 -9.20 -0.10 7.23
CA VAL A 234 -8.97 1.18 6.56
C VAL A 234 -7.84 2.00 7.23
N LEU A 235 -7.60 1.83 8.54
CA LEU A 235 -6.49 2.51 9.20
C LEU A 235 -5.10 2.06 8.72
N MET A 236 -5.00 0.88 8.11
CA MET A 236 -3.78 0.48 7.41
C MET A 236 -3.55 1.38 6.19
N MET A 237 -4.61 1.81 5.49
CA MET A 237 -4.51 2.84 4.44
C MET A 237 -4.12 4.19 5.04
N PHE A 238 -4.70 4.60 6.18
CA PHE A 238 -4.31 5.85 6.89
C PHE A 238 -2.82 5.84 7.24
N THR A 239 -2.26 4.66 7.58
CA THR A 239 -0.84 4.51 7.87
C THR A 239 0.01 4.99 6.70
N GLY A 240 -0.35 4.67 5.45
CA GLY A 240 0.38 5.15 4.27
C GLY A 240 0.38 6.68 4.14
N ASP A 241 -0.79 7.31 4.34
CA ASP A 241 -0.96 8.76 4.18
C ASP A 241 -0.30 9.60 5.28
N LEU A 242 -0.18 9.04 6.49
CA LEU A 242 0.48 9.69 7.63
C LEU A 242 1.97 9.34 7.70
N ALA A 243 2.35 8.07 7.58
CA ALA A 243 3.73 7.62 7.75
C ALA A 243 4.68 8.10 6.65
N ARG A 244 4.18 8.52 5.48
CA ARG A 244 5.00 9.17 4.44
C ARG A 244 5.70 10.45 4.92
N GLN A 245 5.22 11.03 6.02
CA GLN A 245 5.84 12.20 6.65
C GLN A 245 6.87 11.81 7.71
N ALA A 246 7.05 10.53 8.04
CA ALA A 246 7.97 10.09 9.06
C ALA A 246 9.43 10.12 8.55
N LYS A 247 10.36 10.59 9.37
CA LYS A 247 11.78 10.53 9.06
C LYS A 247 12.29 9.10 8.98
N VAL A 248 13.13 8.83 7.98
CA VAL A 248 13.71 7.48 7.73
C VAL A 248 14.65 7.06 8.86
N GLU A 249 15.41 8.02 9.39
CA GLU A 249 16.35 7.84 10.52
C GLU A 249 15.65 7.36 11.81
N ASP A 250 14.37 7.71 12.02
CA ASP A 250 13.58 7.31 13.19
C ASP A 250 12.77 6.00 12.96
N LEU A 251 12.99 5.27 11.85
CA LEU A 251 12.17 4.11 11.48
C LEU A 251 12.04 3.04 12.56
N ARG A 252 13.11 2.76 13.32
CA ARG A 252 13.06 1.76 14.40
C ARG A 252 12.06 2.18 15.47
N PHE A 253 12.06 3.46 15.84
CA PHE A 253 11.10 4.01 16.79
C PHE A 253 9.68 3.94 16.22
N HIS A 254 9.49 4.32 14.95
CA HIS A 254 8.19 4.27 14.30
C HIS A 254 7.60 2.87 14.20
N ARG A 255 8.41 1.84 13.92
CA ARG A 255 7.97 0.44 13.83
C ARG A 255 7.58 -0.18 15.19
N TRP A 256 8.05 0.37 16.30
CA TRP A 256 7.73 -0.15 17.63
C TRP A 256 6.71 0.71 18.38
N PHE A 257 6.92 2.02 18.37
CA PHE A 257 6.19 2.98 19.18
C PHE A 257 5.02 3.62 18.45
N THR A 258 5.22 4.08 17.21
CA THR A 258 4.22 4.85 16.46
C THR A 258 3.21 3.96 15.75
N PHE A 259 3.67 3.11 14.83
CA PHE A 259 2.84 2.24 13.99
C PHE A 259 2.94 0.76 14.41
N GLY A 260 3.43 0.53 15.62
CA GLY A 260 3.84 -0.77 16.13
C GLY A 260 3.03 -1.26 17.35
N PRO A 261 3.56 -2.25 18.07
CA PRO A 261 2.86 -2.90 19.18
C PRO A 261 2.56 -1.98 20.36
N VAL A 262 3.32 -0.91 20.60
CA VAL A 262 3.01 0.02 21.72
C VAL A 262 1.71 0.76 21.42
N PHE A 263 1.60 1.39 20.25
CA PHE A 263 0.40 2.09 19.85
C PHE A 263 -0.79 1.15 19.74
N HIS A 264 -0.67 0.02 19.04
CA HIS A 264 -1.81 -0.89 18.85
C HIS A 264 -2.17 -1.64 20.13
N GLY A 265 -1.21 -1.96 21.01
CA GLY A 265 -1.49 -2.52 22.32
C GLY A 265 -2.32 -1.57 23.19
N PHE A 266 -1.97 -0.29 23.21
CA PHE A 266 -2.78 0.73 23.87
C PHE A 266 -4.14 0.93 23.19
N THR A 267 -4.13 1.12 21.88
CA THR A 267 -5.32 1.50 21.09
C THR A 267 -6.35 0.37 20.99
N LEU A 268 -5.92 -0.87 20.84
CA LEU A 268 -6.81 -2.01 20.67
C LEU A 268 -6.99 -2.77 21.98
N PHE A 269 -5.91 -3.20 22.65
CA PHE A 269 -6.03 -4.10 23.79
C PHE A 269 -6.42 -3.39 25.09
N VAL A 270 -5.77 -2.28 25.44
CA VAL A 270 -6.13 -1.51 26.66
C VAL A 270 -7.55 -0.96 26.53
N ASN A 271 -7.88 -0.37 25.38
CA ASN A 271 -9.26 0.02 25.09
C ASN A 271 -10.20 -1.18 25.11
N ALA A 272 -9.82 -2.36 24.61
CA ALA A 272 -10.70 -3.52 24.68
C ALA A 272 -11.05 -3.91 26.12
N VAL A 273 -10.05 -3.95 27.00
CA VAL A 273 -10.26 -4.22 28.43
C VAL A 273 -11.23 -3.20 29.04
N VAL A 274 -11.01 -1.91 28.80
CA VAL A 274 -11.87 -0.86 29.33
C VAL A 274 -13.27 -0.90 28.72
N GLY A 275 -13.38 -1.05 27.41
CA GLY A 275 -14.65 -1.08 26.69
C GLY A 275 -15.55 -2.25 27.09
N ILE A 276 -14.97 -3.44 27.28
CA ILE A 276 -15.70 -4.61 27.80
C ILE A 276 -16.20 -4.34 29.22
N PHE A 277 -15.34 -3.81 30.09
CA PHE A 277 -15.71 -3.47 31.45
C PHE A 277 -16.86 -2.45 31.50
N LEU A 278 -16.75 -1.35 30.74
CA LEU A 278 -17.76 -0.30 30.70
C LEU A 278 -19.07 -0.79 30.08
N ALA A 279 -19.02 -1.57 29.00
CA ALA A 279 -20.22 -2.11 28.35
C ALA A 279 -21.06 -2.94 29.33
N GLU A 280 -20.43 -3.75 30.18
CA GLU A 280 -21.13 -4.57 31.16
C GLU A 280 -21.75 -3.78 32.32
N HIS A 281 -21.15 -2.64 32.68
CA HIS A 281 -21.54 -1.88 33.87
C HIS A 281 -22.43 -0.67 33.57
N LEU A 282 -22.30 -0.07 32.38
CA LEU A 282 -22.96 1.18 32.01
C LEU A 282 -24.14 1.02 31.07
N VAL A 283 -24.15 -0.04 30.25
CA VAL A 283 -25.16 -0.19 29.20
C VAL A 283 -26.26 -1.14 29.65
N VAL A 284 -27.49 -0.65 29.61
CA VAL A 284 -28.70 -1.44 29.87
C VAL A 284 -29.41 -1.68 28.54
N GLY A 285 -29.57 -2.95 28.17
CA GLY A 285 -30.18 -3.34 26.89
C GLY A 285 -29.14 -3.56 25.80
N GLU A 286 -29.48 -3.20 24.55
CA GLU A 286 -28.59 -3.40 23.40
C GLU A 286 -27.41 -2.43 23.41
N LEU A 287 -26.21 -2.97 23.19
CA LEU A 287 -24.99 -2.18 23.09
C LEU A 287 -24.89 -1.53 21.70
N THR A 288 -24.99 -0.21 21.69
CA THR A 288 -24.84 0.66 20.51
C THR A 288 -23.91 1.81 20.88
N GLU A 289 -23.43 2.56 19.88
CA GLU A 289 -22.62 3.75 20.17
C GLU A 289 -23.39 4.75 21.04
N LEU A 290 -24.66 5.00 20.71
CA LEU A 290 -25.50 5.94 21.45
C LEU A 290 -25.77 5.44 22.87
N SER A 291 -26.09 4.15 23.06
CA SER A 291 -26.31 3.63 24.41
C SER A 291 -25.03 3.61 25.26
N ALA A 292 -23.85 3.45 24.65
CA ALA A 292 -22.57 3.63 25.34
C ALA A 292 -22.31 5.09 25.74
N VAL A 293 -22.61 6.05 24.85
CA VAL A 293 -22.53 7.50 25.13
C VAL A 293 -23.49 7.87 26.27
N ASP A 294 -24.75 7.46 26.17
CA ASP A 294 -25.78 7.74 27.17
C ASP A 294 -25.41 7.14 28.53
N GLY A 295 -24.84 5.93 28.55
CA GLY A 295 -24.33 5.30 29.77
C GLY A 295 -23.19 6.09 30.42
N MET A 296 -22.27 6.66 29.62
CA MET A 296 -21.22 7.54 30.13
C MET A 296 -21.76 8.88 30.63
N LEU A 297 -22.72 9.48 29.92
CA LEU A 297 -23.37 10.73 30.32
C LEU A 297 -24.14 10.55 31.63
N ALA A 298 -24.87 9.45 31.78
CA ALA A 298 -25.60 9.14 33.01
C ALA A 298 -24.67 8.95 34.22
N LEU A 299 -23.42 8.53 34.00
CA LEU A 299 -22.41 8.34 35.05
C LEU A 299 -21.65 9.63 35.38
N MET A 300 -21.18 10.36 34.36
CA MET A 300 -20.19 11.43 34.52
C MET A 300 -20.74 12.83 34.20
N GLY A 301 -21.95 12.94 33.64
CA GLY A 301 -22.58 14.18 33.17
C GLY A 301 -21.67 14.97 32.23
N VAL A 302 -21.53 16.27 32.50
CA VAL A 302 -20.65 17.20 31.78
C VAL A 302 -19.20 16.72 31.60
N TRP A 303 -18.68 15.88 32.52
CA TRP A 303 -17.33 15.32 32.37
C TRP A 303 -17.25 14.25 31.27
N ALA A 304 -18.33 13.49 31.05
CA ALA A 304 -18.43 12.62 29.87
C ALA A 304 -18.49 13.46 28.59
N VAL A 305 -19.22 14.58 28.58
CA VAL A 305 -19.20 15.49 27.42
C VAL A 305 -17.79 15.98 27.11
N ALA A 306 -17.03 16.42 28.12
CA ALA A 306 -15.65 16.85 27.93
C ALA A 306 -14.77 15.71 27.40
N LEU A 307 -14.90 14.50 27.95
CA LEU A 307 -14.15 13.33 27.48
C LEU A 307 -14.51 12.98 26.04
N ILE A 308 -15.79 12.89 25.70
CA ILE A 308 -16.30 12.61 24.35
C ILE A 308 -15.81 13.69 23.39
N TRP A 309 -15.95 14.97 23.73
CA TRP A 309 -15.46 16.05 22.88
C TRP A 309 -13.95 15.93 22.63
N VAL A 310 -13.16 15.60 23.65
CA VAL A 310 -11.72 15.39 23.52
C VAL A 310 -11.41 14.18 22.63
N THR A 311 -12.00 13.02 22.89
CA THR A 311 -11.74 11.80 22.12
C THR A 311 -12.12 11.97 20.67
N GLN A 312 -13.32 12.50 20.44
CA GLN A 312 -13.91 12.66 19.13
C GLN A 312 -13.22 13.75 18.31
N SER A 313 -12.87 14.89 18.92
CA SER A 313 -12.14 15.93 18.19
C SER A 313 -10.76 15.46 17.74
N ARG A 314 -10.07 14.63 18.53
CA ARG A 314 -8.76 14.07 18.13
C ARG A 314 -8.87 13.17 16.91
N ILE A 315 -9.70 12.13 16.95
CA ILE A 315 -9.88 11.21 15.82
C ILE A 315 -10.43 11.94 14.59
N ASN A 316 -11.36 12.88 14.80
CA ASN A 316 -12.00 13.58 13.70
C ASN A 316 -11.03 14.49 12.94
N THR A 317 -10.02 15.06 13.61
CA THR A 317 -8.97 15.81 12.91
C THR A 317 -8.19 14.94 11.91
N ALA A 318 -7.93 13.67 12.26
CA ALA A 318 -7.29 12.72 11.34
C ALA A 318 -8.22 12.32 10.18
N ASN A 319 -9.51 12.09 10.47
CA ASN A 319 -10.52 11.78 9.45
C ASN A 319 -10.66 12.91 8.43
N TYR A 320 -10.79 14.16 8.88
CA TYR A 320 -10.83 15.32 7.98
C TYR A 320 -9.54 15.50 7.18
N TYR A 321 -8.37 15.29 7.80
CA TYR A 321 -7.08 15.38 7.11
C TYR A 321 -7.00 14.36 5.96
N VAL A 322 -7.30 13.09 6.25
CA VAL A 322 -7.24 12.01 5.23
C VAL A 322 -8.30 12.25 4.16
N ALA A 323 -9.53 12.57 4.52
CA ALA A 323 -10.60 12.83 3.56
C ALA A 323 -10.28 14.03 2.66
N SER A 324 -9.85 15.17 3.21
CA SER A 324 -9.54 16.36 2.42
C SER A 324 -8.32 16.18 1.50
N SER A 325 -7.28 15.46 1.95
CA SER A 325 -6.12 15.12 1.14
C SER A 325 -6.49 14.21 -0.04
N ASN A 326 -7.33 13.19 0.21
CA ASN A 326 -7.79 12.28 -0.84
C ASN A 326 -8.78 12.96 -1.80
N LEU A 327 -9.64 13.86 -1.31
CA LEU A 327 -10.51 14.68 -2.15
C LEU A 327 -9.71 15.60 -3.07
N ALA A 328 -8.68 16.28 -2.53
CA ALA A 328 -7.78 17.12 -3.32
C ALA A 328 -7.11 16.31 -4.45
N ASN A 329 -6.64 15.10 -4.15
CA ASN A 329 -6.08 14.17 -5.13
C ASN A 329 -7.09 13.68 -6.19
N LEU A 330 -8.35 13.49 -5.80
CA LEU A 330 -9.39 13.03 -6.70
C LEU A 330 -9.77 14.14 -7.69
N VAL A 331 -10.00 15.36 -7.18
CA VAL A 331 -10.50 16.48 -7.98
C VAL A 331 -9.39 17.20 -8.74
N GLY A 332 -8.16 17.21 -8.23
CA GLY A 332 -6.99 17.78 -8.92
C GLY A 332 -6.67 17.11 -10.27
N ARG A 333 -7.29 15.96 -10.57
CA ARG A 333 -7.21 15.31 -11.89
C ARG A 333 -8.21 15.85 -12.91
N VAL A 334 -9.28 16.47 -12.43
CA VAL A 334 -10.38 16.99 -13.26
C VAL A 334 -10.23 18.50 -13.44
N ILE A 335 -9.82 19.20 -12.38
CA ILE A 335 -9.65 20.64 -12.39
C ILE A 335 -8.19 20.98 -12.75
N PRO A 336 -7.94 21.69 -13.86
CA PRO A 336 -6.58 22.00 -14.31
C PRO A 336 -5.86 23.03 -13.45
N ARG A 337 -6.57 23.68 -12.50
CA ARG A 337 -6.00 24.63 -11.54
C ARG A 337 -5.83 23.99 -10.18
N SER A 338 -4.67 24.23 -9.60
CA SER A 338 -4.30 23.68 -8.32
C SER A 338 -5.01 24.43 -7.18
N ILE A 339 -6.03 23.81 -6.59
CA ILE A 339 -6.85 24.39 -5.51
C ILE A 339 -6.22 24.03 -4.16
N PRO A 340 -6.01 25.01 -3.25
CA PRO A 340 -5.39 24.75 -1.95
C PRO A 340 -6.29 23.89 -1.06
N ARG A 341 -5.68 23.04 -0.22
CA ARG A 341 -6.37 22.01 0.57
C ARG A 341 -7.45 22.56 1.50
N TRP A 342 -7.26 23.75 2.06
CA TRP A 342 -8.23 24.35 2.99
C TRP A 342 -9.62 24.52 2.34
N VAL A 343 -9.70 24.73 1.03
CA VAL A 343 -10.97 24.79 0.30
C VAL A 343 -11.66 23.43 0.34
N TRP A 344 -10.91 22.34 0.14
CA TRP A 344 -11.42 20.97 0.23
C TRP A 344 -11.86 20.59 1.64
N VAL A 345 -11.23 21.16 2.68
CA VAL A 345 -11.68 20.99 4.07
C VAL A 345 -13.04 21.65 4.31
N VAL A 346 -13.29 22.84 3.74
CA VAL A 346 -14.59 23.52 3.83
C VAL A 346 -15.68 22.75 3.07
N VAL A 347 -15.37 22.30 1.84
CA VAL A 347 -16.28 21.45 1.05
C VAL A 347 -16.61 20.16 1.80
N LEU A 348 -15.59 19.54 2.42
CA LEU A 348 -15.78 18.36 3.25
C LEU A 348 -16.65 18.66 4.47
N GLY A 349 -16.48 19.78 5.15
CA GLY A 349 -17.34 20.18 6.28
C GLY A 349 -18.80 20.32 5.87
N ALA A 350 -19.07 20.93 4.71
CA ALA A 350 -20.43 21.00 4.17
C ALA A 350 -21.00 19.61 3.86
N LEU A 351 -20.21 18.72 3.25
CA LEU A 351 -20.60 17.34 2.99
C LEU A 351 -20.89 16.57 4.28
N VAL A 352 -20.02 16.68 5.28
CA VAL A 352 -20.17 16.07 6.60
C VAL A 352 -21.45 16.54 7.27
N TYR A 353 -21.72 17.85 7.26
CA TYR A 353 -22.98 18.40 7.78
C TYR A 353 -24.21 17.79 7.10
N LEU A 354 -24.22 17.74 5.76
CA LEU A 354 -25.32 17.16 5.00
C LEU A 354 -25.52 15.67 5.31
N LEU A 355 -24.43 14.92 5.48
CA LEU A 355 -24.47 13.51 5.84
C LEU A 355 -24.98 13.28 7.27
N MET A 356 -24.62 14.14 8.23
CA MET A 356 -25.16 14.07 9.60
C MET A 356 -26.69 14.21 9.61
N LEU A 357 -27.27 15.00 8.69
CA LEU A 357 -28.72 15.14 8.56
C LEU A 357 -29.42 13.87 8.04
N GLN A 358 -28.69 12.87 7.54
CA GLN A 358 -29.27 11.65 6.93
C GLN A 358 -29.43 10.47 7.91
N ASP A 359 -29.38 10.72 9.22
CA ASP A 359 -29.54 9.70 10.27
C ASP A 359 -28.69 8.43 10.03
N LEU A 360 -27.40 8.64 9.77
CA LEU A 360 -26.46 7.58 9.41
C LEU A 360 -26.06 6.70 10.60
N LEU A 361 -26.38 7.12 11.83
CA LEU A 361 -26.03 6.41 13.06
C LEU A 361 -26.66 5.01 13.11
N HIS A 362 -27.91 4.86 12.69
CA HIS A 362 -28.60 3.58 12.63
C HIS A 362 -28.06 2.62 11.56
N LYS A 363 -27.27 3.11 10.59
CA LYS A 363 -26.69 2.31 9.50
C LYS A 363 -25.18 2.10 9.64
N LEU A 364 -24.61 2.48 10.78
CA LEU A 364 -23.18 2.42 11.03
C LEU A 364 -22.61 1.01 10.83
N SER A 365 -23.21 0.02 11.48
CA SER A 365 -22.70 -1.36 11.49
C SER A 365 -22.63 -1.93 10.07
N ILE A 366 -23.67 -1.68 9.27
CA ILE A 366 -23.73 -2.09 7.86
C ILE A 366 -22.62 -1.39 7.07
N ALA A 367 -22.51 -0.07 7.17
CA ALA A 367 -21.48 0.69 6.46
C ALA A 367 -20.07 0.19 6.78
N LEU A 368 -19.78 -0.06 8.08
CA LEU A 368 -18.50 -0.58 8.55
C LEU A 368 -18.18 -1.98 8.02
N GLN A 369 -19.17 -2.88 7.96
CA GLN A 369 -18.95 -4.24 7.44
C GLN A 369 -18.58 -4.22 5.95
N TYR A 370 -19.33 -3.47 5.14
CA TYR A 370 -19.07 -3.35 3.69
C TYR A 370 -17.77 -2.58 3.39
N SER A 371 -17.50 -1.47 4.09
CA SER A 371 -16.23 -0.76 3.95
C SER A 371 -15.05 -1.62 4.43
N GLY A 372 -15.27 -2.40 5.48
CA GLY A 372 -14.33 -3.40 5.99
C GLY A 372 -13.95 -4.41 4.92
N ILE A 373 -14.92 -5.03 4.25
CA ILE A 373 -14.68 -6.00 3.17
C ILE A 373 -13.80 -5.42 2.06
N ILE A 374 -14.14 -4.22 1.57
CA ILE A 374 -13.40 -3.58 0.48
C ILE A 374 -11.96 -3.28 0.93
N THR A 375 -11.77 -2.80 2.16
CA THR A 375 -10.46 -2.40 2.66
C THR A 375 -9.57 -3.59 3.02
N VAL A 376 -10.11 -4.66 3.63
CA VAL A 376 -9.32 -5.87 3.91
C VAL A 376 -8.91 -6.59 2.62
N ALA A 377 -9.76 -6.58 1.59
CA ALA A 377 -9.40 -7.11 0.28
C ALA A 377 -8.28 -6.28 -0.36
N TRP A 378 -8.29 -4.95 -0.21
CA TRP A 378 -7.17 -4.10 -0.64
C TRP A 378 -5.88 -4.47 0.09
N VAL A 379 -5.93 -4.63 1.42
CA VAL A 379 -4.76 -5.03 2.24
C VAL A 379 -4.21 -6.38 1.78
N GLY A 380 -5.06 -7.34 1.44
CA GLY A 380 -4.64 -8.65 0.93
C GLY A 380 -3.75 -8.53 -0.33
N ALA A 381 -4.17 -7.72 -1.31
CA ALA A 381 -3.39 -7.46 -2.52
C ALA A 381 -2.07 -6.72 -2.20
N VAL A 382 -2.11 -5.76 -1.28
CA VAL A 382 -0.91 -5.02 -0.83
C VAL A 382 0.11 -5.94 -0.18
N LEU A 383 -0.32 -6.82 0.72
CA LEU A 383 0.58 -7.76 1.39
C LEU A 383 1.20 -8.75 0.42
N ALA A 384 0.42 -9.24 -0.54
CA ALA A 384 0.92 -10.09 -1.62
C ALA A 384 1.99 -9.35 -2.45
N TYR A 385 1.74 -8.09 -2.82
CA TYR A 385 2.73 -7.26 -3.53
C TYR A 385 4.02 -7.07 -2.73
N MET A 386 3.91 -6.63 -1.47
CA MET A 386 5.06 -6.30 -0.62
C MET A 386 5.90 -7.53 -0.32
N LEU A 387 5.27 -8.69 -0.11
CA LEU A 387 5.97 -9.95 0.08
C LEU A 387 6.71 -10.35 -1.18
N TRP A 388 6.05 -10.27 -2.33
CA TRP A 388 6.67 -10.57 -3.62
C TRP A 388 7.85 -9.64 -3.91
N ALA A 389 7.68 -8.33 -3.75
CA ALA A 389 8.74 -7.34 -3.98
C ALA A 389 9.95 -7.60 -3.07
N LYS A 390 9.69 -7.94 -1.80
CA LYS A 390 10.74 -8.33 -0.84
C LYS A 390 11.48 -9.61 -1.28
N VAL A 391 10.77 -10.62 -1.76
CA VAL A 391 11.36 -11.87 -2.26
C VAL A 391 12.19 -11.63 -3.52
N GLN A 392 11.78 -10.69 -4.39
CA GLN A 392 12.57 -10.28 -5.55
C GLN A 392 13.76 -9.36 -5.20
N GLY A 393 13.92 -8.97 -3.93
CA GLY A 393 14.97 -8.04 -3.51
C GLY A 393 14.76 -6.60 -3.98
N ILE A 394 13.52 -6.22 -4.34
CA ILE A 394 13.18 -4.88 -4.80
C ILE A 394 12.96 -3.98 -3.57
N PRO A 395 13.82 -2.95 -3.37
CA PRO A 395 13.65 -2.05 -2.25
C PRO A 395 12.46 -1.09 -2.50
N PRO A 396 11.79 -0.60 -1.44
CA PRO A 396 10.62 0.26 -1.56
C PRO A 396 10.80 1.48 -2.48
N GLU A 397 11.95 2.13 -2.39
CA GLU A 397 12.35 3.32 -3.17
C GLU A 397 12.41 3.08 -4.68
N ASN A 398 12.54 1.83 -5.13
CA ASN A 398 12.65 1.47 -6.54
C ASN A 398 11.30 1.09 -7.16
N VAL A 399 10.21 1.07 -6.38
CA VAL A 399 8.89 0.76 -6.91
C VAL A 399 8.33 1.96 -7.69
N GLU A 400 7.81 1.69 -8.88
CA GLU A 400 7.32 2.72 -9.78
C GLU A 400 5.85 3.09 -9.54
N TYR A 401 5.57 4.39 -9.47
CA TYR A 401 4.24 4.98 -9.25
C TYR A 401 3.95 6.19 -10.17
N ARG A 402 4.95 6.64 -10.94
CA ARG A 402 4.83 7.84 -11.80
C ARG A 402 3.82 7.57 -12.92
N PRO A 403 2.89 8.52 -13.20
CA PRO A 403 1.76 8.28 -14.10
C PRO A 403 2.12 7.77 -15.50
N GLY A 404 3.25 8.23 -16.06
CA GLY A 404 3.71 7.82 -17.38
C GLY A 404 4.54 6.54 -17.41
N ARG A 405 4.77 5.88 -16.27
CA ARG A 405 5.61 4.68 -16.13
C ARG A 405 4.89 3.50 -15.47
N VAL A 406 3.61 3.65 -15.14
CA VAL A 406 2.75 2.57 -14.64
C VAL A 406 1.66 2.27 -15.66
N LEU A 407 1.12 1.05 -15.65
CA LEU A 407 -0.03 0.72 -16.48
C LEU A 407 -1.21 1.65 -16.20
N THR A 408 -2.02 1.94 -17.23
CA THR A 408 -3.30 2.64 -17.02
C THR A 408 -4.22 1.87 -16.07
N VAL A 409 -4.32 0.55 -16.26
CA VAL A 409 -5.01 -0.38 -15.37
C VAL A 409 -4.16 -1.64 -15.28
N ASN A 410 -3.82 -2.05 -14.05
CA ASN A 410 -3.31 -3.40 -13.82
C ASN A 410 -4.47 -4.33 -13.43
N TRP A 411 -5.00 -5.05 -14.41
CA TRP A 411 -6.12 -5.97 -14.20
C TRP A 411 -5.83 -7.08 -13.20
N THR A 412 -4.57 -7.49 -13.01
CA THR A 412 -4.26 -8.56 -12.05
C THR A 412 -4.57 -8.14 -10.60
N GLY A 413 -4.13 -6.95 -10.21
CA GLY A 413 -4.45 -6.39 -8.90
C GLY A 413 -5.93 -6.07 -8.76
N VAL A 414 -6.54 -5.48 -9.79
CA VAL A 414 -7.97 -5.12 -9.76
C VAL A 414 -8.85 -6.36 -9.61
N ILE A 415 -8.58 -7.43 -10.37
CA ILE A 415 -9.32 -8.69 -10.27
C ILE A 415 -9.15 -9.31 -8.89
N ALA A 416 -7.93 -9.32 -8.33
CA ALA A 416 -7.70 -9.83 -6.98
C ALA A 416 -8.51 -9.06 -5.92
N TRP A 417 -8.50 -7.73 -5.99
CA TRP A 417 -9.24 -6.87 -5.08
C TRP A 417 -10.76 -7.08 -5.21
N VAL A 418 -11.28 -7.12 -6.44
CA VAL A 418 -12.71 -7.36 -6.72
C VAL A 418 -13.11 -8.77 -6.30
N ALA A 419 -12.30 -9.81 -6.55
CA ALA A 419 -12.60 -11.18 -6.15
C ALA A 419 -12.67 -11.32 -4.63
N GLY A 420 -11.71 -10.75 -3.90
CA GLY A 420 -11.75 -10.72 -2.44
C GLY A 420 -12.98 -9.98 -1.92
N THR A 421 -13.27 -8.80 -2.48
CA THR A 421 -14.46 -8.02 -2.12
C THR A 421 -15.75 -8.80 -2.37
N ALA A 422 -15.88 -9.45 -3.53
CA ALA A 422 -17.04 -10.24 -3.90
C ALA A 422 -17.26 -11.41 -2.94
N VAL A 423 -16.20 -12.14 -2.60
CA VAL A 423 -16.29 -13.25 -1.62
C VAL A 423 -16.72 -12.74 -0.25
N GLY A 424 -16.16 -11.63 0.23
CA GLY A 424 -16.58 -11.05 1.51
C GLY A 424 -18.04 -10.62 1.52
N VAL A 425 -18.51 -9.98 0.44
CA VAL A 425 -19.91 -9.58 0.29
C VAL A 425 -20.83 -10.80 0.22
N VAL A 426 -20.45 -11.83 -0.53
CA VAL A 426 -21.23 -13.08 -0.61
C VAL A 426 -21.33 -13.74 0.75
N LEU A 427 -20.22 -13.88 1.48
CA LEU A 427 -20.21 -14.46 2.82
C LEU A 427 -21.08 -13.66 3.79
N LEU A 428 -20.96 -12.33 3.78
CA LEU A 428 -21.75 -11.46 4.65
C LEU A 428 -23.26 -11.61 4.40
N ASN A 429 -23.68 -11.65 3.12
CA ASN A 429 -25.09 -11.74 2.74
C ASN A 429 -25.65 -13.17 2.76
N TRP A 430 -24.79 -14.20 2.67
CA TRP A 430 -25.19 -15.58 2.91
C TRP A 430 -25.76 -15.73 4.33
N GLY A 431 -25.22 -14.97 5.27
CA GLY A 431 -25.65 -14.97 6.66
C GLY A 431 -25.26 -16.25 7.40
N GLY A 432 -25.91 -16.46 8.53
CA GLY A 432 -25.58 -17.55 9.44
C GLY A 432 -24.23 -17.39 10.12
N SER A 433 -23.87 -18.38 10.95
CA SER A 433 -22.66 -18.35 11.77
C SER A 433 -21.36 -18.28 10.95
N VAL A 434 -21.37 -18.82 9.71
CA VAL A 434 -20.23 -18.75 8.79
C VAL A 434 -20.05 -17.34 8.23
N GLY A 435 -21.12 -16.75 7.70
CA GLY A 435 -21.07 -15.40 7.13
C GLY A 435 -20.60 -14.36 8.13
N LEU A 436 -21.12 -14.43 9.36
CA LEU A 436 -20.77 -13.52 10.46
C LEU A 436 -19.29 -13.58 10.85
N THR A 437 -18.67 -14.75 10.82
CA THR A 437 -17.26 -14.92 11.24
C THR A 437 -16.28 -14.72 10.09
N TRP A 438 -16.61 -15.16 8.87
CA TRP A 438 -15.60 -15.35 7.82
C TRP A 438 -15.63 -14.30 6.70
N PHE A 439 -16.55 -13.34 6.70
CA PHE A 439 -16.68 -12.35 5.62
C PHE A 439 -15.38 -11.56 5.36
N ALA A 440 -14.73 -11.04 6.41
CA ALA A 440 -13.49 -10.28 6.27
C ALA A 440 -12.24 -11.16 6.08
N PRO A 441 -12.03 -12.24 6.87
CA PRO A 441 -10.95 -13.20 6.61
C PRO A 441 -10.98 -13.80 5.20
N GLY A 442 -12.17 -14.17 4.71
CA GLY A 442 -12.35 -14.70 3.35
C GLY A 442 -11.93 -13.68 2.29
N ALA A 443 -12.34 -12.42 2.46
CA ALA A 443 -12.01 -11.35 1.52
C ALA A 443 -10.50 -11.08 1.42
N VAL A 444 -9.78 -10.99 2.54
CA VAL A 444 -8.33 -10.77 2.52
C VAL A 444 -7.58 -11.97 1.95
N VAL A 445 -7.96 -13.20 2.34
CA VAL A 445 -7.28 -14.43 1.89
C VAL A 445 -7.44 -14.61 0.39
N VAL A 446 -8.66 -14.44 -0.15
CA VAL A 446 -8.91 -14.56 -1.59
C VAL A 446 -8.13 -13.51 -2.36
N SER A 447 -8.17 -12.25 -1.93
CA SER A 447 -7.40 -11.18 -2.59
C SER A 447 -5.89 -11.47 -2.58
N PHE A 448 -5.34 -11.87 -1.43
CA PHE A 448 -3.93 -12.21 -1.27
C PHE A 448 -3.53 -13.38 -2.19
N VAL A 449 -4.31 -14.47 -2.20
CA VAL A 449 -4.01 -15.67 -2.98
C VAL A 449 -4.11 -15.39 -4.48
N VAL A 450 -5.21 -14.78 -4.93
CA VAL A 450 -5.41 -14.46 -6.36
C VAL A 450 -4.30 -13.56 -6.87
N TYR A 451 -3.91 -12.54 -6.09
CA TYR A 451 -2.82 -11.66 -6.52
C TYR A 451 -1.46 -12.35 -6.49
N SER A 452 -1.16 -13.13 -5.45
CA SER A 452 0.09 -13.89 -5.34
C SER A 452 0.28 -14.85 -6.52
N VAL A 453 -0.77 -15.60 -6.89
CA VAL A 453 -0.75 -16.49 -8.05
C VAL A 453 -0.51 -15.70 -9.35
N ALA A 454 -1.19 -14.56 -9.53
CA ALA A 454 -0.99 -13.72 -10.70
C ALA A 454 0.46 -13.17 -10.80
N LEU A 455 1.05 -12.77 -9.68
CA LEU A 455 2.44 -12.31 -9.60
C LEU A 455 3.44 -13.42 -9.95
N LEU A 456 3.20 -14.65 -9.49
CA LEU A 456 4.05 -15.80 -9.80
C LEU A 456 4.01 -16.16 -11.29
N ILE A 457 2.87 -15.99 -11.96
CA ILE A 457 2.72 -16.29 -13.39
C ILE A 457 3.34 -15.21 -14.27
N LYS A 458 3.13 -13.92 -13.97
CA LYS A 458 3.53 -12.81 -14.87
C LYS A 458 4.93 -12.23 -14.61
N GLY A 459 5.41 -12.25 -13.36
CA GLY A 459 6.69 -11.61 -12.97
C GLY A 459 6.71 -10.07 -13.11
N ASP A 460 7.88 -9.48 -12.84
CA ASP A 460 8.10 -8.02 -12.67
C ASP A 460 7.67 -7.14 -13.84
N ALA A 461 7.82 -7.63 -15.07
CA ALA A 461 7.71 -6.82 -16.28
C ALA A 461 6.29 -6.32 -16.57
N SER A 462 5.28 -6.87 -15.89
CA SER A 462 3.87 -6.57 -16.17
C SER A 462 3.34 -5.32 -15.47
N PHE A 463 4.11 -4.65 -14.60
CA PHE A 463 3.61 -3.54 -13.77
C PHE A 463 4.23 -2.17 -14.11
N VAL A 464 5.35 -2.17 -14.82
CA VAL A 464 6.12 -0.97 -15.16
C VAL A 464 6.22 -0.83 -16.66
N LEU A 465 5.86 0.34 -17.18
CA LEU A 465 6.06 0.71 -18.57
C LEU A 465 7.53 1.12 -18.76
N SER A 466 8.27 0.35 -19.56
CA SER A 466 9.66 0.67 -19.87
C SER A 466 9.72 1.91 -20.76
N ARG A 467 10.35 2.98 -20.28
CA ARG A 467 10.56 4.22 -21.02
C ARG A 467 12.00 4.71 -20.88
N PRO A 468 12.61 5.23 -21.95
CA PRO A 468 13.97 5.78 -21.90
C PRO A 468 14.01 7.05 -21.04
N ALA A 469 15.23 7.56 -20.82
CA ALA A 469 15.48 8.88 -20.22
C ALA A 469 14.76 9.08 -18.88
N ASP A 470 15.09 8.27 -17.88
CA ASP A 470 14.55 8.46 -16.53
C ASP A 470 15.34 9.55 -15.80
N PRO A 471 14.72 10.68 -15.37
CA PRO A 471 15.42 11.73 -14.64
C PRO A 471 16.15 11.24 -13.38
N ARG A 472 15.70 10.13 -12.76
CA ARG A 472 16.37 9.50 -11.61
C ARG A 472 17.78 8.99 -11.95
N SER A 473 18.01 8.63 -13.21
CA SER A 473 19.31 8.15 -13.71
C SER A 473 20.18 9.25 -14.31
N GLU A 474 19.65 10.47 -14.43
CA GLU A 474 20.35 11.63 -15.01
C GLU A 474 20.97 12.55 -13.94
N VAL A 475 20.73 12.25 -12.66
CA VAL A 475 21.23 13.02 -11.51
C VAL A 475 22.03 12.12 -10.58
N ALA A 476 22.89 12.73 -9.75
CA ALA A 476 23.73 11.99 -8.81
C ALA A 476 22.92 11.32 -7.68
N ASP A 477 21.91 12.03 -7.16
CA ASP A 477 21.01 11.52 -6.11
C ASP A 477 19.58 12.03 -6.36
N ALA A 478 18.65 11.10 -6.58
CA ALA A 478 17.26 11.43 -6.91
C ALA A 478 16.47 12.10 -5.76
N TRP A 479 16.93 11.96 -4.51
CA TRP A 479 16.31 12.58 -3.34
C TRP A 479 16.87 13.97 -3.02
N GLU A 480 18.14 14.23 -3.34
CA GLU A 480 18.78 15.53 -3.14
C GLU A 480 18.62 16.47 -4.34
N SER A 481 18.34 15.95 -5.52
CA SER A 481 18.20 16.76 -6.73
C SER A 481 16.76 17.26 -6.87
N ARG A 482 16.58 18.56 -7.10
CA ARG A 482 15.27 19.18 -7.38
C ARG A 482 15.25 19.61 -8.84
N ILE A 483 14.32 19.10 -9.62
CA ILE A 483 14.22 19.37 -11.04
C ILE A 483 13.04 20.27 -11.31
N ARG A 484 13.26 21.32 -12.10
CA ARG A 484 12.19 22.23 -12.52
C ARG A 484 11.24 21.56 -13.50
N CYS A 485 9.96 21.55 -13.17
CA CYS A 485 8.89 21.13 -14.07
C CYS A 485 8.65 22.20 -15.14
N HIS A 486 8.64 21.81 -16.41
CA HIS A 486 8.40 22.74 -17.51
C HIS A 486 6.97 23.28 -17.56
N HIS A 487 6.00 22.56 -16.95
CA HIS A 487 4.59 22.94 -17.01
C HIS A 487 4.20 23.95 -15.92
N CYS A 488 4.49 23.65 -14.64
CA CYS A 488 4.17 24.56 -13.54
C CYS A 488 5.31 25.52 -13.17
N GLY A 489 6.52 25.31 -13.69
CA GLY A 489 7.68 26.17 -13.46
C GLY A 489 8.37 26.02 -12.11
N HIS A 490 7.89 25.12 -11.24
CA HIS A 490 8.42 24.85 -9.89
C HIS A 490 9.35 23.63 -9.86
N SER A 491 10.24 23.57 -8.87
CA SER A 491 11.19 22.46 -8.70
C SER A 491 10.75 21.43 -7.65
N TYR A 492 10.87 20.15 -7.99
CA TYR A 492 10.48 19.01 -7.14
C TYR A 492 11.57 17.93 -7.12
N VAL A 493 11.54 17.05 -6.11
CA VAL A 493 12.53 15.97 -5.98
C VAL A 493 12.57 15.10 -7.24
N ALA A 494 13.76 14.82 -7.78
CA ALA A 494 13.93 14.06 -9.01
C ALA A 494 13.26 12.67 -8.94
N GLN A 495 13.12 12.12 -7.73
CA GLN A 495 12.36 10.90 -7.46
C GLN A 495 10.94 10.89 -8.04
N GLU A 496 10.25 12.02 -8.08
CA GLU A 496 8.88 12.11 -8.63
C GLU A 496 8.80 12.63 -10.07
N MET A 497 9.93 13.00 -10.66
CA MET A 497 10.01 13.66 -11.96
C MET A 497 10.05 12.64 -13.10
N ASP A 498 9.52 13.02 -14.26
CA ASP A 498 9.58 12.22 -15.49
C ASP A 498 9.92 13.10 -16.70
N ARG A 499 10.17 12.48 -17.85
CA ARG A 499 10.34 13.18 -19.14
C ARG A 499 9.04 13.17 -19.92
N ASP A 500 8.62 14.34 -20.42
CA ASP A 500 7.41 14.50 -21.22
C ASP A 500 7.70 14.33 -22.72
N PRO A 501 7.29 13.21 -23.36
CA PRO A 501 7.57 12.98 -24.77
C PRO A 501 6.77 13.92 -25.70
N SER A 502 5.66 14.48 -25.22
CA SER A 502 4.82 15.41 -26.00
C SER A 502 5.46 16.78 -26.18
N THR A 503 6.43 17.12 -25.32
CA THR A 503 7.15 18.41 -25.32
C THR A 503 8.65 18.24 -25.53
N GLY A 504 9.05 17.20 -26.26
CA GLY A 504 10.46 16.98 -26.62
C GLY A 504 11.33 16.56 -25.44
N HIS A 505 10.78 15.80 -24.49
CA HIS A 505 11.46 15.28 -23.30
C HIS A 505 11.87 16.37 -22.30
N GLN A 506 11.07 17.41 -22.12
CA GLN A 506 11.26 18.31 -20.98
C GLN A 506 10.82 17.65 -19.68
N ALA A 507 11.39 18.05 -18.55
CA ALA A 507 11.05 17.46 -17.25
C ALA A 507 9.64 17.87 -16.80
N ILE A 508 8.86 16.93 -16.28
CA ILE A 508 7.49 17.14 -15.78
C ILE A 508 7.34 16.50 -14.41
N CYS A 509 6.67 17.18 -13.47
CA CYS A 509 6.39 16.64 -12.14
C CYS A 509 5.20 15.68 -12.15
N CYS A 510 5.12 14.83 -11.12
CA CYS A 510 4.10 13.79 -10.98
C CYS A 510 2.65 14.33 -11.05
N GLU A 511 2.38 15.50 -10.45
CA GLU A 511 1.04 16.12 -10.47
C GLU A 511 0.66 16.58 -11.89
N CYS A 512 1.51 17.37 -12.56
CA CYS A 512 1.25 17.83 -13.92
C CYS A 512 1.15 16.66 -14.91
N ALA A 513 1.99 15.64 -14.74
CA ALA A 513 1.95 14.41 -15.51
C ALA A 513 0.62 13.65 -15.33
N ALA A 514 0.09 13.59 -14.10
CA ALA A 514 -1.18 12.92 -13.82
C ALA A 514 -2.40 13.66 -14.40
N ALA A 515 -2.33 15.00 -14.50
CA ALA A 515 -3.41 15.83 -15.03
C ALA A 515 -3.36 16.01 -16.57
N SER A 516 -2.19 15.81 -17.20
CA SER A 516 -2.00 16.01 -18.64
C SER A 516 -2.35 14.76 -19.44
N ARG A 517 -3.50 14.79 -20.13
CA ARG A 517 -3.89 13.72 -21.07
C ARG A 517 -2.89 13.57 -22.22
N GLN A 518 -2.35 14.67 -22.73
CA GLN A 518 -1.35 14.67 -23.81
C GLN A 518 -0.06 13.95 -23.39
N PHE A 519 0.43 14.22 -22.17
CA PHE A 519 1.56 13.50 -21.60
C PHE A 519 1.28 12.00 -21.48
N LEU A 520 0.13 11.62 -20.90
CA LEU A 520 -0.21 10.21 -20.68
C LEU A 520 -0.33 9.43 -22.00
N GLU A 521 -0.92 10.01 -23.04
CA GLU A 521 -1.02 9.39 -24.36
C GLU A 521 0.37 9.24 -25.00
N ALA A 522 1.20 10.29 -24.95
CA ALA A 522 2.55 10.26 -25.50
C ALA A 522 3.49 9.29 -24.76
N ALA A 523 3.39 9.23 -23.43
CA ALA A 523 4.14 8.31 -22.59
C ALA A 523 3.79 6.84 -22.87
N HIS A 524 2.50 6.52 -23.01
CA HIS A 524 2.09 5.16 -23.41
C HIS A 524 2.58 4.82 -24.81
N HIS A 525 2.47 5.75 -25.78
CA HIS A 525 2.96 5.51 -27.14
C HIS A 525 4.48 5.27 -27.15
N GLU A 526 5.24 6.03 -26.36
CA GLU A 526 6.68 5.82 -26.21
C GLU A 526 7.00 4.46 -25.58
N ALA A 527 6.27 4.05 -24.55
CA ALA A 527 6.43 2.74 -23.93
C ALA A 527 6.12 1.60 -24.90
N THR A 528 5.01 1.66 -25.64
CA THR A 528 4.66 0.61 -26.63
C THR A 528 5.63 0.58 -27.80
N THR A 529 6.21 1.72 -28.18
CA THR A 529 7.24 1.79 -29.21
C THR A 529 8.55 1.19 -28.70
N ALA A 530 8.94 1.50 -27.46
CA ALA A 530 10.10 0.90 -26.80
C ALA A 530 9.94 -0.63 -26.64
N GLU A 531 8.73 -1.11 -26.31
CA GLU A 531 8.40 -2.54 -26.23
C GLU A 531 8.34 -3.21 -27.61
N ARG A 532 7.82 -2.54 -28.65
CA ARG A 532 7.87 -3.07 -30.03
C ARG A 532 9.28 -3.19 -30.58
N ILE A 533 10.20 -2.35 -30.10
CA ILE A 533 11.63 -2.44 -30.40
C ILE A 533 12.31 -3.49 -29.48
N GLN A 534 11.66 -3.91 -28.38
CA GLN A 534 12.16 -4.87 -27.40
C GLN A 534 11.23 -6.08 -27.17
N THR A 535 11.19 -6.98 -28.16
CA THR A 535 11.47 -8.43 -27.99
C THR A 535 10.46 -9.40 -27.32
N THR A 536 10.40 -10.62 -27.87
CA THR A 536 9.89 -11.84 -27.21
C THR A 536 10.77 -12.22 -26.00
N LEU A 537 10.22 -12.91 -24.99
CA LEU A 537 10.90 -13.33 -23.73
C LEU A 537 11.19 -14.85 -23.70
N LYS A 538 11.21 -15.50 -24.86
CA LYS A 538 11.29 -16.95 -25.06
C LYS A 538 12.66 -17.49 -24.57
N CYS A 539 13.78 -16.84 -24.92
CA CYS A 539 15.12 -17.29 -24.54
C CYS A 539 15.41 -17.07 -23.05
N GLN A 540 14.96 -15.96 -22.46
CA GLN A 540 15.12 -15.73 -21.01
C GLN A 540 14.38 -16.80 -20.19
N LEU A 541 13.17 -17.17 -20.60
CA LEU A 541 12.41 -18.23 -19.95
C LEU A 541 13.13 -19.57 -20.06
N ALA A 542 13.62 -19.92 -21.26
CA ALA A 542 14.38 -21.14 -21.50
C ALA A 542 15.63 -21.20 -20.60
N MET A 543 16.37 -20.10 -20.45
CA MET A 543 17.56 -20.04 -19.60
C MET A 543 17.26 -20.12 -18.11
N ARG A 544 16.09 -19.64 -17.66
CA ARG A 544 15.64 -19.84 -16.26
C ARG A 544 15.29 -21.30 -15.98
N VAL A 545 14.65 -21.98 -16.94
CA VAL A 545 14.39 -23.42 -16.84
C VAL A 545 15.71 -24.19 -16.83
N PHE A 546 16.63 -23.87 -17.73
CA PHE A 546 17.95 -24.49 -17.77
C PHE A 546 18.72 -24.31 -16.45
N THR A 547 18.85 -23.09 -15.94
CA THR A 547 19.56 -22.81 -14.67
C THR A 547 18.89 -23.46 -13.46
N TYR A 548 17.56 -23.64 -13.46
CA TYR A 548 16.84 -24.39 -12.44
C TYR A 548 17.29 -25.86 -12.35
N PHE A 549 17.49 -26.52 -13.51
CA PHE A 549 17.98 -27.90 -13.57
C PHE A 549 19.49 -27.99 -13.35
N LEU A 550 20.25 -27.03 -13.88
CA LEU A 550 21.69 -26.93 -13.69
C LEU A 550 22.06 -26.93 -12.20
N ASN A 551 21.36 -26.14 -11.38
CA ASN A 551 21.59 -26.06 -9.93
C ASN A 551 21.10 -27.30 -9.13
N ARG A 552 20.38 -28.24 -9.77
CA ARG A 552 19.77 -29.41 -9.11
C ARG A 552 20.31 -30.75 -9.63
N THR A 553 21.28 -30.73 -10.53
CA THR A 553 21.86 -31.93 -11.14
C THR A 553 23.18 -32.23 -10.43
N PRO A 554 23.27 -33.28 -9.59
CA PRO A 554 24.49 -33.59 -8.83
C PRO A 554 25.73 -33.82 -9.71
N GLU A 555 25.53 -34.38 -10.91
CA GLU A 555 26.58 -34.76 -11.85
C GLU A 555 27.32 -33.55 -12.44
N VAL A 556 26.75 -32.36 -12.37
CA VAL A 556 27.37 -31.12 -12.85
C VAL A 556 27.78 -30.17 -11.73
N ALA A 557 27.51 -30.52 -10.45
CA ALA A 557 27.85 -29.67 -9.31
C ALA A 557 29.37 -29.43 -9.20
N SER A 558 30.18 -30.47 -9.40
CA SER A 558 31.65 -30.36 -9.42
C SER A 558 32.18 -29.54 -10.60
N LEU A 559 31.40 -29.39 -11.66
CA LEU A 559 31.74 -28.57 -12.82
C LEU A 559 31.38 -27.09 -12.61
N LEU A 560 30.54 -26.76 -11.64
CA LEU A 560 30.22 -25.39 -11.23
C LEU A 560 31.13 -24.89 -10.10
N GLU A 561 31.64 -25.80 -9.28
CA GLU A 561 32.52 -25.47 -8.16
C GLU A 561 33.82 -24.80 -8.65
N GLY A 562 34.10 -23.61 -8.10
CA GLY A 562 35.26 -22.79 -8.46
C GLY A 562 35.23 -22.18 -9.86
N TRP A 563 34.08 -22.25 -10.57
CA TRP A 563 33.90 -21.64 -11.90
C TRP A 563 33.07 -20.36 -11.80
N ASP A 564 33.62 -19.35 -11.15
CA ASP A 564 32.96 -18.06 -10.97
C ASP A 564 33.05 -17.23 -12.25
N LYS A 565 31.94 -17.15 -13.00
CA LYS A 565 31.90 -16.58 -14.35
C LYS A 565 30.60 -15.86 -14.65
N THR A 566 30.69 -14.81 -15.46
CA THR A 566 29.55 -14.07 -16.00
C THR A 566 29.44 -14.25 -17.51
N LEU A 567 28.35 -14.88 -17.97
CA LEU A 567 28.06 -15.10 -19.38
C LEU A 567 26.94 -14.16 -19.85
N GLN A 568 27.26 -13.23 -20.74
CA GLN A 568 26.32 -12.28 -21.35
C GLN A 568 25.68 -12.89 -22.61
N PHE A 569 24.38 -12.69 -22.76
CA PHE A 569 23.59 -13.12 -23.91
C PHE A 569 22.96 -11.89 -24.57
N ASP A 570 23.52 -11.51 -25.71
CA ASP A 570 23.08 -10.39 -26.54
C ASP A 570 22.38 -10.98 -27.78
N LEU A 571 21.14 -11.42 -27.57
CA LEU A 571 20.38 -12.14 -28.58
C LEU A 571 19.49 -11.20 -29.40
N GLU A 572 19.58 -11.26 -30.74
CA GLU A 572 18.73 -10.45 -31.61
C GLU A 572 17.27 -10.85 -31.41
N GLY A 573 16.41 -9.89 -31.06
CA GLY A 573 15.00 -10.18 -30.82
C GLY A 573 14.67 -10.67 -29.40
N GLU A 574 15.62 -10.66 -28.45
CA GLU A 574 15.42 -10.82 -26.99
C GLU A 574 16.03 -9.66 -26.17
N ARG A 575 15.51 -9.38 -24.96
CA ARG A 575 16.17 -8.42 -24.05
C ARG A 575 17.47 -9.03 -23.56
N ALA A 576 18.57 -8.26 -23.57
CA ALA A 576 19.85 -8.65 -23.02
C ALA A 576 19.70 -9.21 -21.59
N PHE A 577 20.40 -10.31 -21.33
CA PHE A 577 20.46 -10.95 -20.01
C PHE A 577 21.82 -11.62 -19.85
N HIS A 578 22.18 -11.95 -18.62
CA HIS A 578 23.40 -12.68 -18.32
C HIS A 578 23.16 -13.77 -17.29
N ILE A 579 24.07 -14.73 -17.25
CA ILE A 579 24.15 -15.75 -16.21
C ILE A 579 25.35 -15.46 -15.36
N VAL A 580 25.14 -15.42 -14.06
CA VAL A 580 26.22 -15.36 -13.06
C VAL A 580 26.33 -16.75 -12.45
N VAL A 581 27.49 -17.37 -12.58
CA VAL A 581 27.89 -18.55 -11.83
C VAL A 581 28.80 -18.07 -10.70
N GLU A 582 28.40 -18.34 -9.46
CA GLU A 582 29.12 -17.93 -8.25
C GLU A 582 28.83 -18.94 -7.14
N GLU A 583 29.85 -19.33 -6.38
CA GLU A 583 29.72 -20.29 -5.26
C GLU A 583 29.05 -21.63 -5.69
N GLY A 584 29.35 -22.10 -6.90
CA GLY A 584 28.80 -23.35 -7.44
C GLY A 584 27.32 -23.28 -7.83
N ARG A 585 26.71 -22.09 -7.97
CA ARG A 585 25.32 -21.90 -8.41
C ARG A 585 25.21 -20.89 -9.55
N ALA A 586 24.32 -21.16 -10.49
CA ALA A 586 24.01 -20.29 -11.62
C ALA A 586 22.69 -19.53 -11.42
N ARG A 587 22.65 -18.23 -11.75
CA ARG A 587 21.42 -17.43 -11.77
C ARG A 587 21.31 -16.58 -13.02
N VAL A 588 20.09 -16.46 -13.56
CA VAL A 588 19.80 -15.57 -14.69
C VAL A 588 19.48 -14.18 -14.17
N VAL A 589 20.22 -13.18 -14.65
CA VAL A 589 20.05 -11.76 -14.32
C VAL A 589 19.67 -11.01 -15.60
N ARG A 590 18.71 -10.09 -15.50
CA ARG A 590 18.26 -9.28 -16.65
C ARG A 590 19.18 -8.07 -16.85
N GLY A 591 19.35 -7.67 -18.10
CA GLY A 591 20.21 -6.54 -18.48
C GLY A 591 21.62 -6.97 -18.85
N GLN A 592 22.44 -5.99 -19.24
CA GLN A 592 23.85 -6.23 -19.55
C GLN A 592 24.67 -6.36 -18.27
N ALA A 593 25.59 -7.33 -18.26
CA ALA A 593 26.60 -7.46 -17.22
C ALA A 593 27.55 -6.26 -17.27
N VAL A 594 27.94 -5.76 -16.09
CA VAL A 594 28.96 -4.70 -15.99
C VAL A 594 30.32 -5.18 -16.49
N ASN A 595 30.65 -6.44 -16.19
CA ASN A 595 31.83 -7.15 -16.68
C ASN A 595 31.40 -8.57 -17.09
N ALA A 596 31.45 -8.90 -18.37
CA ALA A 596 31.17 -10.24 -18.88
C ALA A 596 32.48 -10.97 -19.19
N ASP A 597 32.63 -12.21 -18.72
CA ASP A 597 33.74 -13.08 -19.10
C ASP A 597 33.56 -13.65 -20.50
N VAL A 598 32.30 -13.94 -20.86
CA VAL A 598 31.90 -14.48 -22.17
C VAL A 598 30.68 -13.69 -22.66
N VAL A 599 30.67 -13.31 -23.93
CA VAL A 599 29.51 -12.67 -24.59
C VAL A 599 29.08 -13.54 -25.76
N ILE A 600 27.81 -13.90 -25.83
CA ILE A 600 27.21 -14.70 -26.90
C ILE A 600 26.24 -13.81 -27.67
N GLU A 601 26.53 -13.59 -28.95
CA GLU A 601 25.71 -12.83 -29.88
C GLU A 601 25.09 -13.77 -30.91
N ALA A 602 23.76 -13.90 -30.92
CA ALA A 602 23.05 -14.81 -31.82
C ALA A 602 21.61 -14.35 -32.08
N PRO A 603 20.99 -14.71 -33.22
CA PRO A 603 19.54 -14.60 -33.36
C PRO A 603 18.80 -15.43 -32.29
N ALA A 604 17.78 -14.86 -31.64
CA ALA A 604 17.07 -15.52 -30.53
C ALA A 604 16.47 -16.89 -30.91
N GLU A 605 15.89 -17.01 -32.11
CA GLU A 605 15.33 -18.28 -32.60
C GLU A 605 16.41 -19.35 -32.82
N LEU A 606 17.57 -18.94 -33.32
CA LEU A 606 18.71 -19.82 -33.50
C LEU A 606 19.22 -20.30 -32.14
N PHE A 607 19.37 -19.38 -31.18
CA PHE A 607 19.82 -19.70 -29.83
C PHE A 607 18.87 -20.68 -29.12
N LEU A 608 17.55 -20.47 -29.22
CA LEU A 608 16.57 -21.38 -28.64
C LEU A 608 16.64 -22.78 -29.26
N THR A 609 16.94 -22.86 -30.55
CA THR A 609 17.13 -24.13 -31.27
C THR A 609 18.42 -24.83 -30.81
N MET A 610 19.53 -24.09 -30.69
CA MET A 610 20.81 -24.61 -30.21
C MET A 610 20.75 -25.11 -28.77
N MET A 611 19.91 -24.49 -27.93
CA MET A 611 19.67 -24.98 -26.57
C MET A 611 18.99 -26.34 -26.52
N LEU A 612 18.19 -26.68 -27.53
CA LEU A 612 17.39 -27.89 -27.56
C LEU A 612 18.03 -28.97 -28.43
N ASP A 613 18.90 -28.60 -29.37
CA ASP A 613 19.63 -29.48 -30.27
C ASP A 613 21.11 -29.07 -30.34
N THR A 614 21.96 -29.87 -29.70
CA THR A 614 23.40 -29.61 -29.64
C THR A 614 24.10 -29.84 -30.98
N GLY A 615 23.53 -30.65 -31.89
CA GLY A 615 24.05 -30.83 -33.24
C GLY A 615 23.91 -29.57 -34.10
N VAL A 616 22.85 -28.79 -33.88
CA VAL A 616 22.63 -27.48 -34.53
C VAL A 616 23.62 -26.44 -34.01
N ALA A 617 24.07 -26.54 -32.76
CA ALA A 617 25.07 -25.64 -32.20
C ALA A 617 26.45 -25.76 -32.87
N ASP A 618 26.87 -26.99 -33.19
CA ASP A 618 28.13 -27.27 -33.90
C ASP A 618 28.06 -26.79 -35.36
N GLU A 619 26.98 -27.12 -36.07
CA GLU A 619 26.76 -26.67 -37.45
C GLU A 619 26.68 -25.14 -37.56
N SER A 620 26.01 -24.50 -36.60
CA SER A 620 25.84 -23.04 -36.58
C SER A 620 27.14 -22.31 -36.24
N TYR A 621 28.00 -22.91 -35.42
CA TYR A 621 29.33 -22.37 -35.10
C TYR A 621 30.24 -22.43 -36.33
N MET A 622 30.31 -23.59 -36.99
CA MET A 622 31.12 -23.79 -38.20
C MET A 622 30.69 -22.88 -39.35
N ASN A 623 29.39 -22.59 -39.44
CA ASN A 623 28.82 -21.68 -40.44
C ASN A 623 28.80 -20.19 -40.02
N LYS A 624 29.42 -19.83 -38.88
CA LYS A 624 29.47 -18.46 -38.34
C LYS A 624 28.09 -17.77 -38.23
N LYS A 625 27.08 -18.53 -37.79
CA LYS A 625 25.71 -18.01 -37.60
C LYS A 625 25.50 -17.31 -36.25
N TYR A 626 26.48 -17.37 -35.36
CA TYR A 626 26.53 -16.67 -34.09
C TYR A 626 27.99 -16.39 -33.70
N GLU A 627 28.21 -15.43 -32.81
CA GLU A 627 29.53 -15.02 -32.35
C GLU A 627 29.68 -15.22 -30.85
N VAL A 628 30.90 -15.61 -30.44
CA VAL A 628 31.26 -15.79 -29.03
C VAL A 628 32.54 -15.01 -28.77
N TYR A 629 32.47 -14.10 -27.81
CA TYR A 629 33.60 -13.30 -27.34
C TYR A 629 34.01 -13.77 -25.95
N GLY A 630 35.31 -13.85 -25.68
CA GLY A 630 35.86 -14.35 -24.41
C GLY A 630 36.63 -15.66 -24.55
N PRO A 631 37.07 -16.27 -23.44
CA PRO A 631 37.85 -17.51 -23.46
C PRO A 631 37.03 -18.68 -24.06
N PRO A 632 37.49 -19.33 -25.15
CA PRO A 632 36.75 -20.43 -25.78
C PRO A 632 36.49 -21.61 -24.82
N ALA A 633 37.37 -21.81 -23.85
CA ALA A 633 37.22 -22.83 -22.82
C ALA A 633 35.98 -22.61 -21.95
N ASP A 634 35.65 -21.37 -21.61
CA ASP A 634 34.48 -21.04 -20.77
C ASP A 634 33.17 -21.21 -21.55
N ALA A 635 33.14 -20.78 -22.82
CA ALA A 635 31.99 -21.01 -23.69
C ALA A 635 31.73 -22.51 -23.95
N THR A 636 32.81 -23.28 -24.16
CA THR A 636 32.73 -24.73 -24.35
C THR A 636 32.26 -25.44 -23.07
N ARG A 637 32.75 -25.01 -21.90
CA ARG A 637 32.32 -25.53 -20.60
C ARG A 637 30.83 -25.27 -20.36
N PHE A 638 30.35 -24.08 -20.69
CA PHE A 638 28.92 -23.75 -20.61
C PHE A 638 28.06 -24.67 -21.49
N ARG A 639 28.51 -24.93 -22.72
CA ARG A 639 27.84 -25.87 -23.62
C ARG A 639 27.81 -27.29 -23.05
N TYR A 640 28.94 -27.76 -22.52
CA TYR A 640 29.06 -29.08 -21.92
C TYR A 640 28.13 -29.27 -20.70
N LEU A 641 27.98 -28.23 -19.86
CA LEU A 641 26.96 -28.21 -18.79
C LEU A 641 25.54 -28.37 -19.36
N GLY A 642 25.28 -27.70 -20.49
CA GLY A 642 24.07 -27.85 -21.29
C GLY A 642 23.75 -29.30 -21.64
N GLU A 643 24.71 -29.96 -22.29
CA GLU A 643 24.63 -31.36 -22.71
C GLU A 643 24.36 -32.29 -21.51
N LYS A 644 25.14 -32.15 -20.42
CA LYS A 644 25.00 -33.00 -19.23
C LYS A 644 23.65 -32.86 -18.54
N VAL A 645 23.13 -31.64 -18.40
CA VAL A 645 21.80 -31.41 -17.82
C VAL A 645 20.72 -32.08 -18.68
N GLN A 646 20.83 -32.02 -20.00
CA GLN A 646 19.86 -32.68 -20.89
C GLN A 646 19.92 -34.21 -20.80
N GLU A 647 21.12 -34.78 -20.70
CA GLU A 647 21.34 -36.22 -20.49
C GLU A 647 20.73 -36.72 -19.17
N CYS A 648 20.87 -35.95 -18.09
CA CYS A 648 20.35 -36.31 -16.77
C CYS A 648 18.82 -36.17 -16.64
N HIS A 649 18.16 -35.38 -17.49
CA HIS A 649 16.71 -35.10 -17.41
C HIS A 649 15.93 -35.46 -18.68
N PRO A 650 16.01 -36.71 -19.18
CA PRO A 650 15.48 -37.09 -20.50
C PRO A 650 13.96 -37.03 -20.60
N LEU A 651 13.23 -37.17 -19.49
CA LEU A 651 11.77 -37.08 -19.45
C LEU A 651 11.25 -35.66 -19.74
N ILE A 652 12.10 -34.65 -19.59
CA ILE A 652 11.75 -33.23 -19.76
C ILE A 652 12.26 -32.71 -21.10
N PHE A 653 13.53 -33.00 -21.43
CA PHE A 653 14.16 -32.48 -22.64
C PHE A 653 13.84 -33.27 -23.92
N LYS A 654 13.56 -34.59 -23.85
CA LYS A 654 13.16 -35.35 -25.07
C LYS A 654 11.82 -34.90 -25.67
N PRO A 655 10.76 -34.62 -24.89
CA PRO A 655 9.53 -34.03 -25.41
C PRO A 655 9.75 -32.62 -25.98
N LEU A 656 10.53 -31.78 -25.30
CA LEU A 656 10.86 -30.42 -25.75
C LEU A 656 11.59 -30.43 -27.10
N HIS A 657 12.55 -31.32 -27.28
CA HIS A 657 13.28 -31.49 -28.54
C HIS A 657 12.36 -31.90 -29.71
N LYS A 658 11.39 -32.79 -29.47
CA LYS A 658 10.39 -33.19 -30.48
C LYS A 658 9.35 -32.11 -30.81
N LEU A 659 9.02 -31.27 -29.84
CA LEU A 659 8.01 -30.22 -29.96
C LEU A 659 8.58 -28.89 -30.46
N ALA A 660 9.89 -28.64 -30.31
CA ALA A 660 10.56 -27.39 -30.68
C ALA A 660 10.27 -26.93 -32.13
N PRO A 661 10.34 -27.79 -33.16
CA PRO A 661 10.09 -27.38 -34.55
C PRO A 661 8.62 -26.98 -34.81
N ILE A 662 7.69 -27.51 -34.00
CA ILE A 662 6.25 -27.25 -34.10
C ILE A 662 5.90 -25.97 -33.31
N ALA A 663 6.46 -25.80 -32.12
CA ALA A 663 6.28 -24.62 -31.28
C ALA A 663 6.89 -23.34 -31.92
N LEU A 664 8.04 -23.46 -32.61
CA LEU A 664 8.69 -22.35 -33.32
C LEU A 664 7.95 -21.91 -34.60
N ARG A 665 7.06 -22.74 -35.17
CA ARG A 665 6.28 -22.40 -36.39
C ARG A 665 4.88 -21.85 -36.11
N VAL A 666 4.36 -22.04 -34.90
CA VAL A 666 3.01 -21.60 -34.49
C VAL A 666 3.05 -20.36 -33.58
N MET A 667 4.25 -19.95 -33.13
CA MET A 667 4.52 -18.75 -32.35
C MET A 667 5.33 -17.72 -33.13
#